data_AF-A0A6A5K9J7-F1
#
_entry.id   AF-A0A6A5K9J7-F1
#
_cell.length_a   1.000
_cell.length_b   1.000
_cell.length_c   1.000
_cell.angle_alpha   90.00
_cell.angle_beta   90.00
_cell.angle_gamma   90.00
#
_symmetry.space_group_name_H-M   'P 1'
#
loop_
_entity.id
_entity.type
_entity.pdbx_description
1 polymer ?
#
loop_
_entity_poly.entity_id
_entity_poly.type
_entity_poly.pdbx_seq_one_letter_code
_entity_poly.pdbx_strand_id
1 'polypeptide(L)'
;MADLSRPPVWRYLQEAGFGNAALQLARCWIRDPDTLPFATHIEPHALIRLVQDGLCFDQLQADACHTEPRYRFGRDHGRPFSARNGNLLTLDKGIPAHQLAAEANGALPDPPPKKTLKRKKGKTTNGVELRPEPEVNGDAMDIEHNGTTHVTNSVRAESETIPSEAESPTVAEIPISTLSIGNNAGFQTEVISIADLAPQTVFIPRHLDPGKVVEHTSWGPIDAPVLLAAGRSLLQVHVVSRQTTPEQTPTIRTGDMLLPVNNFDVTALCWHSDDELTVSVREQCFNEVGEKMMMDKLIKLTEGGQVSHIISSTAGLINTLRWNPDRNLLLSISTDGEKGSIKVWKNESDSIPAWTDFTDTAIFDAHWITDSAFVVCGIKLFKVYEVGESLTTQRTLDTSVTWETVKYDPTSGIIAVLGIEDQKGYLGILHPNDSISLQTHELPDDYPTDLDFRIRTSTNTLTNGSSVPSVLLVTCSMLGTVRAWDVNEPFKCVKLLTTSENTQALKIAFSPDGSLLAAAGPDAVTIWDIERRDVPVASWHAREWPSDKWNPSTEGEFSLGWDPDSSRLSIALGNQIAIIPVPRYLGCACDVPSHSYQYTFQPNPNWSSLYAPAPEIQSYLQDVAEKYSATRFIKLRHEIQACHWNDKTAKWHITVKNLATGETLQDQADVLISGRGNLNTPSWPEIDGIETFKGAKMHSATWDQSYDFENKRIGVIGSGSSSIQIVPSLQRLPGTQVSTFVRSKTWISPPFGQQLWDKYGFQTSAIPRELRDRFANDPDYYHKFRLSVEEDGNGIHAVTMKGTELQKGAKDMFHEHMREKLKSKPEIFEALLPSFSPGCRRLTPGPGYLEALTQPNVSFITSPIARMSESAIHTVDGRTHEIDALVCATGFKSSAPPPFPLTGSNGLPLTRKWENRAVTYLSHSVAGFPNLFTMLGPNAAIGSGSLTTMIETVGDYIIKAIRKIQKENIASMVVKEERERDFIEYVDAYFEGTVFADECRSWYKNKGTGEVVGLWPGSTLHCVETMRSPRWEDFEYIYVDELEGTDESRLKGVGKNTNRLAWLGNGWTVKQQEEKDLAWYLYPEFVNKPVAPLPEENEEFKIRPFSY
;
A
#
# COMPACT_ATOMS: atom_id res chain seq x y z
N MET A 1 40.87 54.57 1.22
CA MET A 1 40.57 54.08 2.58
C MET A 1 39.24 53.35 2.49
N ALA A 2 39.04 52.11 2.88
CA ALA A 2 39.93 51.00 3.18
C ALA A 2 39.12 49.75 2.85
N ASP A 3 39.79 48.78 2.24
CA ASP A 3 39.37 47.41 2.02
C ASP A 3 38.95 46.77 3.36
N LEU A 4 37.69 46.31 3.47
CA LEU A 4 37.20 45.53 4.60
C LEU A 4 36.50 44.27 4.08
N SER A 5 37.34 43.29 3.77
CA SER A 5 37.17 41.85 4.05
C SER A 5 35.77 41.36 4.44
N ARG A 6 35.18 40.51 3.58
CA ARG A 6 33.99 39.68 3.84
C ARG A 6 34.17 38.83 5.12
N PRO A 7 33.14 38.67 5.98
CA PRO A 7 33.26 37.85 7.18
C PRO A 7 33.45 36.36 6.86
N PRO A 8 34.28 35.62 7.61
CA PRO A 8 34.59 34.19 7.40
C PRO A 8 33.40 33.22 7.52
N VAL A 9 32.26 33.63 8.10
CA VAL A 9 31.04 32.81 8.19
C VAL A 9 30.44 32.49 6.82
N TRP A 10 30.49 33.43 5.87
CA TRP A 10 29.90 33.26 4.53
C TRP A 10 30.62 32.18 3.72
N ARG A 11 31.95 32.16 3.85
CA ARG A 11 32.79 31.17 3.20
C ARG A 11 32.63 29.81 3.85
N TYR A 12 32.40 29.74 5.17
CA TYR A 12 32.14 28.49 5.87
C TYR A 12 30.79 27.86 5.47
N LEU A 13 29.72 28.65 5.27
CA LEU A 13 28.43 28.14 4.79
C LEU A 13 28.49 27.69 3.31
N GLN A 14 29.26 28.40 2.48
CA GLN A 14 29.53 27.99 1.10
C GLN A 14 30.42 26.74 1.01
N GLU A 15 31.48 26.65 1.83
CA GLU A 15 32.39 25.51 1.85
C GLU A 15 31.81 24.29 2.60
N ALA A 16 30.81 24.49 3.47
CA ALA A 16 30.04 23.42 4.13
C ALA A 16 28.81 22.94 3.32
N GLY A 17 28.60 23.46 2.11
CA GLY A 17 27.57 22.95 1.18
C GLY A 17 26.15 23.50 1.36
N PHE A 18 25.98 24.65 2.02
CA PHE A 18 24.70 25.35 2.21
C PHE A 18 24.68 26.69 1.45
N GLY A 19 25.09 26.68 0.18
CA GLY A 19 25.19 27.84 -0.70
C GLY A 19 23.88 28.60 -0.92
N ASN A 20 22.75 27.91 -1.05
CA ASN A 20 21.44 28.54 -1.24
C ASN A 20 20.91 29.19 0.05
N ALA A 21 21.16 28.57 1.21
CA ALA A 21 20.85 29.18 2.51
C ALA A 21 21.74 30.41 2.76
N ALA A 22 23.02 30.36 2.39
CA ALA A 22 23.93 31.49 2.46
C ALA A 22 23.52 32.62 1.50
N LEU A 23 22.98 32.30 0.32
CA LEU A 23 22.49 33.28 -0.64
C LEU A 23 21.18 33.94 -0.16
N GLN A 24 20.26 33.16 0.43
CA GLN A 24 19.03 33.65 1.06
C GLN A 24 19.32 34.52 2.29
N LEU A 25 20.23 34.11 3.18
CA LEU A 25 20.65 34.91 4.34
C LEU A 25 21.41 36.19 3.94
N ALA A 26 22.25 36.12 2.91
CA ALA A 26 22.92 37.30 2.35
C ALA A 26 21.92 38.30 1.78
N ARG A 27 20.88 37.82 1.09
CA ARG A 27 19.79 38.65 0.57
C ARG A 27 18.99 39.29 1.70
N CYS A 28 18.70 38.55 2.78
CA CYS A 28 18.00 39.10 3.96
C CYS A 28 18.85 40.13 4.73
N TRP A 29 20.15 39.86 4.92
CA TRP A 29 21.10 40.76 5.60
C TRP A 29 21.37 42.05 4.82
N ILE A 30 21.38 42.00 3.48
CA ILE A 30 21.56 43.18 2.62
C ILE A 30 20.26 43.99 2.50
N ARG A 31 19.10 43.33 2.60
CA ARG A 31 17.78 43.95 2.42
C ARG A 31 17.32 44.71 3.67
N ASP A 32 17.51 44.17 4.88
CA ASP A 32 17.30 44.90 6.14
C ASP A 32 17.93 44.17 7.36
N PRO A 33 19.18 44.49 7.76
CA PRO A 33 19.93 43.71 8.75
C PRO A 33 19.31 43.70 10.15
N ASP A 34 18.51 44.71 10.51
CA ASP A 34 17.90 44.87 11.83
C ASP A 34 16.67 43.97 12.06
N THR A 35 16.16 43.34 10.99
CA THR A 35 14.99 42.44 11.02
C THR A 35 15.32 40.99 11.36
N LEU A 36 16.62 40.63 11.40
CA LEU A 36 17.03 39.30 11.79
C LEU A 36 16.95 39.18 13.33
N PRO A 37 16.28 38.14 13.85
CA PRO A 37 15.94 38.04 15.29
C PRO A 37 17.17 38.00 16.21
N PHE A 38 18.37 37.80 15.66
CA PHE A 38 19.65 37.80 16.38
C PHE A 38 20.49 39.07 16.19
N ALA A 39 20.17 39.95 15.23
CA ALA A 39 20.99 41.10 14.87
C ALA A 39 21.10 42.13 16.00
N THR A 40 20.02 42.32 16.76
CA THR A 40 19.95 43.23 17.91
C THR A 40 20.61 42.66 19.19
N HIS A 41 21.10 41.42 19.15
CA HIS A 41 21.75 40.75 20.29
C HIS A 41 23.26 40.54 20.12
N ILE A 42 23.84 41.02 19.01
CA ILE A 42 25.28 40.92 18.76
C ILE A 42 25.94 42.23 19.18
N GLU A 43 26.57 42.24 20.36
CA GLU A 43 27.50 43.32 20.70
C GLU A 43 28.73 43.26 19.76
N PRO A 44 29.26 44.42 19.31
CA PRO A 44 30.30 44.57 18.26
C PRO A 44 31.62 43.82 18.45
N HIS A 45 31.81 43.16 19.59
CA HIS A 45 33.00 42.40 19.91
C HIS A 45 32.61 41.05 20.52
N ALA A 46 32.07 40.15 19.69
CA ALA A 46 32.13 38.70 19.91
C ALA A 46 33.59 38.22 19.76
N LEU A 47 34.38 38.77 20.67
CA LEU A 47 35.79 38.67 21.00
C LEU A 47 36.26 37.24 21.31
N ILE A 48 35.34 36.27 21.25
CA ILE A 48 35.58 34.88 21.62
C ILE A 48 36.19 34.07 20.47
N ARG A 49 36.07 34.45 19.20
CA ARG A 49 36.73 33.69 18.12
C ARG A 49 37.96 34.35 17.51
N LEU A 50 38.20 35.60 17.88
CA LEU A 50 39.55 36.16 18.04
C LEU A 50 40.49 35.26 18.87
N VAL A 51 39.97 34.36 19.73
CA VAL A 51 40.74 33.29 20.38
C VAL A 51 41.30 32.27 19.38
N GLN A 52 40.61 32.01 18.26
CA GLN A 52 41.09 31.12 17.19
C GLN A 52 42.21 31.76 16.38
N ASP A 53 42.13 33.07 16.14
CA ASP A 53 43.19 33.82 15.45
C ASP A 53 44.47 33.93 16.31
N GLY A 54 44.35 33.99 17.64
CA GLY A 54 45.47 33.91 18.58
C GLY A 54 46.24 32.58 18.57
N LEU A 55 45.59 31.47 18.19
CA LEU A 55 46.24 30.17 17.97
C LEU A 55 47.07 30.15 16.67
N CYS A 56 46.55 30.82 15.64
CA CYS A 56 47.24 30.94 14.35
C CYS A 56 48.54 31.76 14.46
N PHE A 57 48.55 32.78 15.32
CA PHE A 57 49.73 33.62 15.53
C PHE A 57 50.89 32.89 16.27
N ASP A 58 50.60 32.03 17.23
CA ASP A 58 51.61 31.21 17.93
C ASP A 58 52.28 30.19 16.99
N GLN A 59 51.50 29.59 16.08
CA GLN A 59 51.98 28.70 15.02
C GLN A 59 52.92 29.42 14.05
N LEU A 60 52.54 30.62 13.58
CA LEU A 60 53.36 31.42 12.67
C LEU A 60 54.65 31.95 13.33
N GLN A 61 54.61 32.28 14.62
CA GLN A 61 55.80 32.69 15.38
C GLN A 61 56.79 31.52 15.58
N ALA A 62 56.28 30.32 15.81
CA ALA A 62 57.06 29.08 15.87
C ALA A 62 57.75 28.75 14.54
N ASP A 63 57.01 28.85 13.43
CA ASP A 63 57.54 28.56 12.10
C ASP A 63 58.60 29.60 11.68
N ALA A 64 58.39 30.88 12.01
CA ALA A 64 59.34 31.95 11.72
C ALA A 64 60.60 31.94 12.61
N CYS A 65 60.51 31.43 13.85
CA CYS A 65 61.64 31.38 14.81
C CYS A 65 62.31 30.00 14.93
N HIS A 66 61.81 28.99 14.20
CA HIS A 66 62.20 27.58 14.29
C HIS A 66 62.16 27.01 15.72
N THR A 67 61.21 27.48 16.52
CA THR A 67 60.92 26.94 17.85
C THR A 67 59.58 26.23 17.81
N GLU A 68 59.28 25.33 18.75
CA GLU A 68 57.95 24.73 18.79
C GLU A 68 56.90 25.75 19.27
N PRO A 69 55.66 25.72 18.72
CA PRO A 69 54.58 26.57 19.22
C PRO A 69 54.35 26.29 20.70
N ARG A 70 54.16 27.34 21.48
CA ARG A 70 53.95 27.23 22.94
C ARG A 70 52.65 26.52 23.25
N TYR A 71 51.68 26.58 22.33
CA TYR A 71 50.43 25.87 22.37
C TYR A 71 50.43 24.74 21.34
N ARG A 72 50.80 23.54 21.77
CA ARG A 72 50.53 22.31 21.01
C ARG A 72 49.30 21.61 21.55
N PHE A 73 48.21 21.69 20.79
CA PHE A 73 47.23 20.61 20.81
C PHE A 73 47.81 19.46 19.99
N GLY A 74 48.50 18.55 20.69
CA GLY A 74 48.89 17.27 20.13
C GLY A 74 47.66 16.39 19.84
N ARG A 75 47.88 15.34 19.04
CA ARG A 75 46.82 14.50 18.46
C ARG A 75 46.05 13.58 19.43
N ASP A 76 46.37 13.48 20.73
CA ASP A 76 45.39 13.03 21.74
C ASP A 76 45.90 13.05 23.20
N HIS A 77 45.12 13.63 24.11
CA HIS A 77 45.01 13.29 25.55
C HIS A 77 43.71 13.94 26.05
N GLY A 78 42.59 13.26 26.33
CA GLY A 78 42.24 11.84 26.47
C GLY A 78 41.05 11.80 27.46
N ARG A 79 40.70 10.65 28.02
CA ARG A 79 40.44 10.63 29.47
C ARG A 79 41.18 9.43 30.07
N PRO A 80 41.60 9.42 31.34
CA PRO A 80 41.51 10.50 32.34
C PRO A 80 42.70 10.60 33.33
N PHE A 81 42.66 11.68 34.11
CA PHE A 81 43.25 11.92 35.43
C PHE A 81 44.78 11.88 35.64
N SER A 82 45.24 13.06 36.04
CA SER A 82 46.40 13.35 36.89
C SER A 82 47.77 13.29 36.22
N ALA A 83 48.32 14.48 36.00
CA ALA A 83 49.75 14.69 36.10
C ALA A 83 50.19 14.52 37.56
N ARG A 84 51.32 13.82 37.77
CA ARG A 84 52.51 14.46 38.35
C ARG A 84 53.78 13.64 38.09
N ASN A 85 54.66 14.25 37.30
CA ASN A 85 56.12 14.29 37.33
C ASN A 85 56.97 12.99 37.37
N GLY A 86 57.97 12.95 36.49
CA GLY A 86 59.34 12.55 36.87
C GLY A 86 60.07 11.57 35.95
N ASN A 87 60.84 12.11 34.99
CA ASN A 87 62.13 11.65 34.46
C ASN A 87 62.67 10.22 34.77
N LEU A 88 63.02 9.46 33.70
CA LEU A 88 64.34 8.86 33.34
C LEU A 88 64.34 7.39 32.81
N LEU A 89 65.14 7.20 31.74
CA LEU A 89 65.99 6.04 31.32
C LEU A 89 65.43 4.89 30.45
N THR A 90 65.73 5.01 29.14
CA THR A 90 66.48 4.12 28.21
C THR A 90 66.46 2.57 28.26
N LEU A 91 66.20 2.02 27.06
CA LEU A 91 66.89 0.95 26.28
C LEU A 91 66.77 -0.57 26.60
N ASP A 92 66.57 -1.30 25.49
CA ASP A 92 67.01 -2.65 25.09
C ASP A 92 66.12 -3.91 25.25
N LYS A 93 65.88 -4.52 24.08
CA LYS A 93 65.72 -5.95 23.71
C LYS A 93 64.50 -6.74 24.22
N GLY A 94 63.64 -7.11 23.26
CA GLY A 94 63.41 -8.50 22.87
C GLY A 94 62.40 -9.36 23.66
N ILE A 95 61.48 -9.93 22.88
CA ILE A 95 60.65 -11.15 23.10
C ILE A 95 59.22 -10.90 23.67
N PRO A 96 58.18 -11.55 23.10
CA PRO A 96 56.77 -11.20 23.31
C PRO A 96 56.19 -11.76 24.60
N ALA A 97 55.40 -10.95 25.31
CA ALA A 97 54.82 -11.24 26.61
C ALA A 97 53.61 -12.21 26.59
N HIS A 98 53.72 -13.35 25.89
CA HIS A 98 53.19 -14.61 26.43
C HIS A 98 54.15 -15.20 27.50
N GLN A 99 55.18 -14.44 27.90
CA GLN A 99 56.30 -14.81 28.78
C GLN A 99 56.53 -13.86 29.97
N LEU A 100 55.57 -13.02 30.36
CA LEU A 100 55.59 -12.39 31.70
C LEU A 100 54.48 -12.98 32.56
N ALA A 101 54.67 -14.26 32.87
CA ALA A 101 54.03 -14.91 34.00
C ALA A 101 54.99 -14.84 35.21
N ALA A 102 54.45 -14.42 36.36
CA ALA A 102 54.66 -15.03 37.70
C ALA A 102 56.12 -15.06 38.23
N GLU A 103 56.53 -14.44 39.34
CA GLU A 103 55.95 -14.52 40.69
C GLU A 103 56.74 -13.58 41.64
N ALA A 104 56.06 -12.56 42.19
CA ALA A 104 56.06 -12.42 43.65
C ALA A 104 54.86 -13.27 44.10
N ASN A 105 55.07 -14.56 44.36
CA ASN A 105 55.36 -15.10 45.68
C ASN A 105 54.52 -14.45 46.80
N GLY A 106 53.61 -15.15 47.46
CA GLY A 106 53.54 -16.60 47.63
C GLY A 106 52.13 -17.19 47.60
N ALA A 107 51.96 -18.48 47.35
CA ALA A 107 52.88 -19.54 46.90
C ALA A 107 51.96 -20.76 46.76
N LEU A 108 51.90 -21.36 45.57
CA LEU A 108 52.45 -22.68 45.24
C LEU A 108 51.66 -23.89 45.79
N PRO A 109 51.61 -25.05 45.09
CA PRO A 109 52.01 -25.28 43.71
C PRO A 109 51.08 -26.27 42.96
N ASP A 110 51.06 -26.21 41.64
CA ASP A 110 50.98 -27.44 40.85
C ASP A 110 52.38 -27.69 40.30
N PRO A 111 53.02 -28.85 40.56
CA PRO A 111 53.83 -29.44 39.50
C PRO A 111 53.95 -30.99 39.66
N PRO A 112 54.67 -31.69 38.78
CA PRO A 112 54.63 -31.69 37.33
C PRO A 112 54.68 -33.19 36.83
N PRO A 113 55.38 -33.61 35.75
CA PRO A 113 54.68 -34.26 34.65
C PRO A 113 55.29 -35.61 34.18
N LYS A 114 54.67 -36.13 33.11
CA LYS A 114 55.26 -36.88 31.98
C LYS A 114 55.90 -38.27 32.21
N LYS A 115 55.26 -39.20 31.50
CA LYS A 115 55.82 -40.22 30.59
C LYS A 115 56.89 -41.15 31.20
N THR A 116 56.58 -42.45 31.24
CA THR A 116 57.04 -43.39 30.21
C THR A 116 56.45 -44.80 30.37
N LEU A 117 55.98 -45.31 29.22
CA LEU A 117 56.14 -46.68 28.71
C LEU A 117 55.87 -47.91 29.61
N LYS A 118 54.92 -48.70 29.06
CA LYS A 118 54.97 -50.15 28.77
C LYS A 118 54.39 -51.14 29.79
N ARG A 119 53.42 -51.90 29.23
CA ARG A 119 53.09 -53.33 29.41
C ARG A 119 52.45 -53.66 30.78
N LYS A 120 51.42 -54.51 30.90
CA LYS A 120 51.08 -55.74 30.15
C LYS A 120 49.68 -56.23 30.58
N LYS A 121 48.93 -56.78 29.61
CA LYS A 121 48.04 -57.97 29.65
C LYS A 121 47.13 -58.23 30.87
N GLY A 122 45.84 -58.46 30.57
CA GLY A 122 45.13 -59.64 31.11
C GLY A 122 43.61 -59.58 31.32
N LYS A 123 42.88 -60.06 30.29
CA LYS A 123 41.77 -61.05 30.37
C LYS A 123 40.40 -60.58 30.90
N THR A 124 39.39 -60.48 30.02
CA THR A 124 38.30 -61.46 29.72
C THR A 124 37.27 -61.57 30.86
N THR A 125 35.95 -61.58 30.66
CA THR A 125 35.15 -62.39 29.71
C THR A 125 33.66 -62.02 29.84
N ASN A 126 32.94 -62.21 28.72
CA ASN A 126 31.54 -62.71 28.57
C ASN A 126 30.36 -61.83 29.08
N GLY A 127 29.25 -61.69 28.35
CA GLY A 127 28.76 -62.53 27.27
C GLY A 127 27.62 -61.93 26.44
N VAL A 128 27.51 -62.58 25.28
CA VAL A 128 26.46 -62.69 24.27
C VAL A 128 25.16 -63.20 24.98
N GLU A 129 23.90 -62.97 24.64
CA GLU A 129 23.21 -62.75 23.36
C GLU A 129 21.69 -62.53 23.60
N LEU A 130 20.97 -62.29 22.50
CA LEU A 130 19.55 -62.58 22.19
C LEU A 130 18.51 -61.44 22.28
N ARG A 131 18.22 -60.87 21.09
CA ARG A 131 16.85 -60.63 20.60
C ARG A 131 16.20 -61.99 20.28
N PRO A 132 14.87 -62.14 20.43
CA PRO A 132 13.98 -61.79 19.32
C PRO A 132 12.65 -61.11 19.76
N GLU A 133 12.08 -60.34 18.82
CA GLU A 133 10.64 -60.00 18.73
C GLU A 133 9.80 -61.29 18.52
N PRO A 134 8.47 -61.27 18.27
CA PRO A 134 7.46 -60.20 18.24
C PRO A 134 6.18 -60.60 19.03
N GLU A 135 5.10 -59.83 18.94
CA GLU A 135 3.69 -60.27 18.71
C GLU A 135 2.70 -59.23 19.32
N VAL A 136 2.04 -58.44 18.47
CA VAL A 136 0.68 -58.62 17.90
C VAL A 136 -0.43 -58.20 18.86
N ASN A 137 -1.11 -57.13 18.48
CA ASN A 137 -2.39 -56.67 19.03
C ASN A 137 -3.49 -57.71 18.79
N GLY A 138 -4.25 -57.99 19.83
CA GLY A 138 -5.53 -58.69 19.78
C GLY A 138 -6.57 -57.94 20.61
N ASP A 139 -7.42 -57.21 19.89
CA ASP A 139 -8.86 -57.03 20.06
C ASP A 139 -9.54 -56.93 21.46
N ALA A 140 -10.42 -55.93 21.47
CA ALA A 140 -11.84 -56.01 21.88
C ALA A 140 -12.23 -55.87 23.36
N MET A 141 -12.96 -54.76 23.57
CA MET A 141 -14.28 -54.68 24.19
C MET A 141 -14.40 -54.54 25.72
N ASP A 142 -15.20 -53.52 26.05
CA ASP A 142 -16.29 -53.54 27.03
C ASP A 142 -16.09 -53.10 28.50
N ILE A 143 -16.71 -51.94 28.76
CA ILE A 143 -17.85 -51.74 29.69
C ILE A 143 -17.57 -51.58 31.22
N GLU A 144 -17.94 -50.37 31.66
CA GLU A 144 -18.65 -49.99 32.91
C GLU A 144 -17.95 -49.77 34.27
N HIS A 145 -18.08 -48.50 34.70
CA HIS A 145 -18.72 -47.97 35.92
C HIS A 145 -18.24 -48.30 37.35
N ASN A 146 -18.16 -47.18 38.08
CA ASN A 146 -18.38 -46.96 39.52
C ASN A 146 -17.23 -47.14 40.52
N GLY A 147 -17.03 -46.09 41.33
CA GLY A 147 -17.06 -46.26 42.79
C GLY A 147 -15.85 -45.77 43.60
N THR A 148 -15.79 -44.45 43.83
CA THR A 148 -15.67 -43.81 45.14
C THR A 148 -14.72 -44.36 46.24
N THR A 149 -13.78 -43.46 46.61
CA THR A 149 -13.48 -42.93 47.96
C THR A 149 -12.63 -43.67 49.01
N HIS A 150 -11.53 -42.98 49.35
CA HIS A 150 -11.09 -42.48 50.69
C HIS A 150 -10.09 -43.25 51.58
N VAL A 151 -9.37 -42.40 52.35
CA VAL A 151 -8.65 -42.57 53.64
C VAL A 151 -7.12 -42.78 53.49
N THR A 152 -6.22 -41.78 53.54
CA THR A 152 -5.79 -40.77 54.56
C THR A 152 -4.67 -41.21 55.53
N ASN A 153 -3.83 -40.20 55.85
CA ASN A 153 -2.84 -40.01 56.95
C ASN A 153 -1.39 -40.35 56.57
N SER A 154 -0.48 -39.38 56.31
CA SER A 154 0.04 -38.26 57.13
C SER A 154 0.71 -38.75 58.44
N VAL A 155 1.89 -38.26 58.84
CA VAL A 155 2.06 -37.01 59.63
C VAL A 155 3.58 -36.74 59.89
N ARG A 156 4.04 -35.52 59.54
CA ARG A 156 4.91 -34.53 60.26
C ARG A 156 6.34 -34.86 60.73
N ALA A 157 7.24 -33.90 61.03
CA ALA A 157 7.27 -32.42 61.05
C ALA A 157 8.75 -32.01 61.28
N GLU A 158 9.32 -31.02 60.58
CA GLU A 158 9.39 -29.55 60.83
C GLU A 158 10.63 -29.09 61.63
N SER A 159 11.36 -28.11 61.07
CA SER A 159 11.61 -26.78 61.66
C SER A 159 12.48 -25.94 60.68
N GLU A 160 11.90 -25.01 59.90
CA GLU A 160 11.79 -23.55 60.14
C GLU A 160 12.99 -22.73 59.58
N THR A 161 12.91 -21.53 58.99
CA THR A 161 11.87 -20.58 58.50
C THR A 161 12.62 -19.58 57.55
N ILE A 162 12.03 -18.90 56.56
CA ILE A 162 11.23 -17.65 56.65
C ILE A 162 10.45 -17.38 55.33
N PRO A 163 9.25 -16.74 55.37
CA PRO A 163 8.15 -16.81 54.39
C PRO A 163 7.83 -15.44 53.71
N SER A 164 6.91 -15.32 52.74
CA SER A 164 5.49 -15.00 52.97
C SER A 164 4.72 -14.87 51.64
N GLU A 165 3.51 -15.44 51.63
CA GLU A 165 2.44 -15.37 50.62
C GLU A 165 1.70 -14.02 50.61
N ALA A 166 0.92 -13.74 49.55
CA ALA A 166 -0.55 -13.55 49.67
C ALA A 166 -1.24 -13.23 48.31
N GLU A 167 -2.21 -14.10 47.99
CA GLU A 167 -3.52 -14.01 47.31
C GLU A 167 -3.90 -12.91 46.28
N SER A 168 -4.63 -13.40 45.26
CA SER A 168 -5.49 -12.66 44.33
C SER A 168 -6.70 -12.02 45.02
N PRO A 169 -7.18 -10.83 44.58
CA PRO A 169 -8.48 -10.31 44.99
C PRO A 169 -9.54 -10.31 43.87
N THR A 170 -10.76 -10.56 44.32
CA THR A 170 -12.07 -10.57 43.65
C THR A 170 -12.67 -9.18 43.39
N VAL A 171 -13.69 -9.18 42.52
CA VAL A 171 -14.67 -8.11 42.27
C VAL A 171 -15.38 -7.67 43.55
N ALA A 172 -15.13 -6.44 43.99
CA ALA A 172 -16.05 -5.48 44.63
C ALA A 172 -15.25 -4.49 45.50
N GLU A 173 -15.18 -3.22 45.09
CA GLU A 173 -15.40 -2.04 45.93
C GLU A 173 -14.98 -0.76 45.19
N ILE A 174 -15.94 0.14 45.08
CA ILE A 174 -15.88 1.46 44.46
C ILE A 174 -15.40 2.47 45.52
N PRO A 175 -14.64 3.52 45.16
CA PRO A 175 -14.83 4.83 45.77
C PRO A 175 -15.45 5.78 44.76
N ILE A 176 -16.68 6.19 45.07
CA ILE A 176 -17.32 7.36 44.48
C ILE A 176 -16.62 8.55 45.13
N SER A 177 -16.01 9.43 44.32
CA SER A 177 -15.81 10.81 44.72
C SER A 177 -16.14 11.73 43.56
N THR A 178 -17.03 12.65 43.88
CA THR A 178 -17.83 13.54 43.05
C THR A 178 -17.09 14.78 42.56
N LEU A 179 -17.46 15.17 41.33
CA LEU A 179 -17.65 16.54 40.81
C LEU A 179 -16.43 17.45 40.63
N SER A 180 -16.04 17.59 39.37
CA SER A 180 -16.05 18.92 38.72
C SER A 180 -16.69 18.80 37.33
N ILE A 181 -17.94 19.24 37.23
CA ILE A 181 -18.63 19.49 35.95
C ILE A 181 -17.91 20.67 35.27
N GLY A 182 -17.41 20.44 34.07
CA GLY A 182 -16.87 21.46 33.17
C GLY A 182 -16.93 20.92 31.74
N ASN A 183 -17.80 21.52 30.93
CA ASN A 183 -18.09 21.19 29.54
C ASN A 183 -16.84 20.93 28.67
N ASN A 184 -16.85 19.82 27.92
CA ASN A 184 -16.83 19.88 26.46
C ASN A 184 -17.22 18.52 25.85
N ALA A 185 -18.33 18.52 25.11
CA ALA A 185 -18.69 17.46 24.19
C ALA A 185 -17.73 17.53 22.99
N GLY A 186 -16.66 16.74 23.03
CA GLY A 186 -15.81 16.47 21.87
C GLY A 186 -16.29 15.17 21.22
N PHE A 187 -16.85 15.27 20.02
CA PHE A 187 -17.10 14.11 19.17
C PHE A 187 -15.79 13.33 18.99
N GLN A 188 -15.76 12.08 19.44
CA GLN A 188 -14.59 11.21 19.29
C GLN A 188 -14.62 10.64 17.86
N THR A 189 -14.03 11.39 16.93
CA THR A 189 -13.84 10.95 15.54
C THR A 189 -12.81 9.83 15.49
N GLU A 190 -13.20 8.70 14.90
CA GLU A 190 -12.30 7.60 14.53
C GLU A 190 -11.08 8.14 13.77
N VAL A 191 -9.86 7.78 14.20
CA VAL A 191 -8.63 8.19 13.49
C VAL A 191 -8.58 7.42 12.16
N ILE A 192 -8.80 8.17 11.09
CA ILE A 192 -8.78 7.73 9.70
C ILE A 192 -7.34 7.37 9.32
N SER A 193 -7.10 6.16 8.82
CA SER A 193 -5.77 5.72 8.38
C SER A 193 -5.32 6.51 7.14
N ILE A 194 -4.15 7.15 7.23
CA ILE A 194 -3.49 7.85 6.13
C ILE A 194 -2.71 6.80 5.30
N ALA A 195 -2.96 6.69 4.00
CA ALA A 195 -2.25 5.75 3.14
C ALA A 195 -0.78 6.15 2.96
N ASP A 196 0.14 5.20 3.14
CA ASP A 196 1.58 5.41 2.92
C ASP A 196 1.92 5.25 1.44
N LEU A 197 2.43 6.31 0.83
CA LEU A 197 2.73 6.38 -0.60
C LEU A 197 4.17 5.97 -0.95
N ALA A 198 5.05 5.76 0.03
CA ALA A 198 6.43 5.39 -0.26
C ALA A 198 6.56 4.05 -1.01
N PRO A 199 5.93 2.92 -0.60
CA PRO A 199 6.27 1.61 -1.18
C PRO A 199 6.22 1.50 -2.72
N GLN A 200 5.41 2.31 -3.40
CA GLN A 200 5.23 2.30 -4.86
C GLN A 200 5.92 3.47 -5.58
N THR A 201 6.75 4.24 -4.88
CA THR A 201 7.44 5.40 -5.46
C THR A 201 8.52 4.96 -6.45
N VAL A 202 8.50 5.59 -7.62
CA VAL A 202 9.43 5.34 -8.72
C VAL A 202 10.41 6.50 -8.82
N PHE A 203 11.70 6.23 -8.65
CA PHE A 203 12.74 7.25 -8.83
C PHE A 203 13.31 7.20 -10.24
N ILE A 204 13.36 8.36 -10.89
CA ILE A 204 14.03 8.51 -12.19
C ILE A 204 15.55 8.46 -11.95
N PRO A 205 16.31 7.67 -12.74
CA PRO A 205 17.76 7.62 -12.62
C PRO A 205 18.39 9.01 -12.75
N ARG A 206 19.23 9.39 -11.77
CA ARG A 206 19.95 10.66 -11.78
C ARG A 206 20.90 10.73 -12.96
N HIS A 207 21.03 11.91 -13.56
CA HIS A 207 22.05 12.14 -14.58
C HIS A 207 23.46 12.02 -13.95
N LEU A 208 24.39 11.34 -14.62
CA LEU A 208 25.74 11.06 -14.10
C LEU A 208 26.64 12.30 -14.01
N ASP A 209 26.33 13.33 -14.78
CA ASP A 209 27.01 14.62 -14.78
C ASP A 209 26.46 15.54 -13.66
N PRO A 210 27.25 15.85 -12.61
CA PRO A 210 26.82 16.71 -11.51
C PRO A 210 26.58 18.18 -11.93
N GLY A 211 26.99 18.58 -13.14
CA GLY A 211 26.68 19.90 -13.70
C GLY A 211 25.24 20.05 -14.22
N LYS A 212 24.52 18.94 -14.42
CA LYS A 212 23.13 18.94 -14.93
C LYS A 212 22.12 18.79 -13.80
N VAL A 213 21.30 19.81 -13.61
CA VAL A 213 20.29 19.91 -12.55
C VAL A 213 18.91 20.05 -13.18
N VAL A 214 17.90 19.40 -12.59
CA VAL A 214 16.50 19.58 -12.99
C VAL A 214 15.95 20.75 -12.19
N GLU A 215 15.44 21.76 -12.87
CA GLU A 215 14.85 22.95 -12.25
C GLU A 215 13.33 22.98 -12.46
N HIS A 216 12.85 22.37 -13.55
CA HIS A 216 11.44 22.35 -13.90
C HIS A 216 10.98 20.95 -14.30
N THR A 217 9.76 20.60 -13.88
CA THR A 217 9.06 19.41 -14.37
C THR A 217 7.67 19.76 -14.83
N SER A 218 7.22 19.16 -15.93
CA SER A 218 5.84 19.30 -16.40
C SER A 218 5.34 17.99 -16.96
N TRP A 219 4.15 17.58 -16.55
CA TRP A 219 3.43 16.51 -17.24
C TRP A 219 2.98 17.01 -18.62
N GLY A 220 2.96 16.09 -19.59
CA GLY A 220 2.35 16.28 -20.89
C GLY A 220 0.82 16.18 -20.83
N PRO A 221 0.13 16.38 -21.96
CA PRO A 221 -1.32 16.28 -22.05
C PRO A 221 -1.83 14.83 -21.87
N ILE A 222 -3.15 14.68 -21.70
CA ILE A 222 -3.79 13.39 -21.40
C ILE A 222 -3.56 12.31 -22.48
N ASP A 223 -3.44 12.74 -23.73
CA ASP A 223 -3.20 11.87 -24.89
C ASP A 223 -1.73 11.42 -25.00
N ALA A 224 -0.81 12.09 -24.27
CA ALA A 224 0.61 11.78 -24.19
C ALA A 224 1.14 11.95 -22.74
N PRO A 225 0.82 11.03 -21.81
CA PRO A 225 1.15 11.14 -20.38
C PRO A 225 2.64 10.85 -20.12
N VAL A 226 3.48 11.83 -20.48
CA VAL A 226 4.94 11.84 -20.30
C VAL A 226 5.34 12.91 -19.30
N LEU A 227 6.42 12.69 -18.57
CA LEU A 227 6.98 13.69 -17.66
C LEU A 227 8.20 14.36 -18.30
N LEU A 228 8.13 15.65 -18.54
CA LEU A 228 9.29 16.45 -18.93
C LEU A 228 10.07 16.89 -17.69
N ALA A 229 11.40 16.84 -17.80
CA ALA A 229 12.34 17.40 -16.85
C ALA A 229 13.31 18.33 -17.59
N ALA A 230 13.43 19.57 -17.15
CA ALA A 230 14.27 20.60 -17.78
C ALA A 230 15.10 21.33 -16.74
N GLY A 231 16.27 21.84 -17.14
CA GLY A 231 17.12 22.68 -16.31
C GLY A 231 18.49 22.90 -16.95
N ARG A 232 19.55 22.88 -16.13
CA ARG A 232 20.90 23.23 -16.60
C ARG A 232 21.46 22.19 -17.54
N SER A 233 21.53 22.55 -18.82
CA SER A 233 22.02 21.74 -19.94
C SER A 233 21.32 20.38 -20.04
N LEU A 234 20.02 20.37 -19.70
CA LEU A 234 19.18 19.18 -19.60
C LEU A 234 17.76 19.51 -20.10
N LEU A 235 17.27 18.73 -21.05
CA LEU A 235 15.86 18.65 -21.41
C LEU A 235 15.54 17.19 -21.73
N GLN A 236 14.78 16.53 -20.86
CA GLN A 236 14.51 15.10 -20.91
C GLN A 236 13.02 14.81 -20.87
N VAL A 237 12.61 13.83 -21.67
CA VAL A 237 11.28 13.22 -21.62
C VAL A 237 11.41 11.90 -20.91
N HIS A 238 10.59 11.69 -19.88
CA HIS A 238 10.48 10.44 -19.15
C HIS A 238 9.12 9.81 -19.41
N VAL A 239 9.13 8.65 -20.07
CA VAL A 239 7.95 7.81 -20.21
C VAL A 239 8.03 6.74 -19.14
N VAL A 240 7.15 6.84 -18.15
CA VAL A 240 7.06 5.87 -17.05
C VAL A 240 5.87 4.97 -17.30
N SER A 241 6.17 3.71 -17.65
CA SER A 241 5.14 2.69 -17.83
C SER A 241 4.33 2.52 -16.55
N ARG A 242 3.01 2.42 -16.67
CA ARG A 242 2.15 2.11 -15.52
C ARG A 242 2.55 0.75 -14.94
N GLN A 243 2.75 0.70 -13.63
CA GLN A 243 2.86 -0.57 -12.93
C GLN A 243 1.52 -1.29 -13.04
N THR A 244 1.47 -2.29 -13.91
CA THR A 244 0.35 -3.24 -13.95
C THR A 244 0.45 -4.28 -12.85
N THR A 245 1.63 -4.33 -12.20
CA THR A 245 2.14 -5.40 -11.38
C THR A 245 3.25 -4.86 -10.44
N PRO A 246 3.18 -5.06 -9.11
CA PRO A 246 4.18 -4.54 -8.16
C PRO A 246 5.65 -4.94 -8.32
N GLU A 247 6.00 -6.08 -8.92
CA GLU A 247 7.42 -6.48 -9.07
C GLU A 247 7.96 -6.22 -10.50
N GLN A 248 7.09 -5.73 -11.39
CA GLN A 248 7.53 -5.12 -12.62
C GLN A 248 8.15 -3.76 -12.26
N THR A 249 9.49 -3.72 -12.21
CA THR A 249 10.22 -2.47 -12.11
C THR A 249 9.72 -1.56 -13.24
N PRO A 250 9.10 -0.42 -12.91
CA PRO A 250 8.51 0.44 -13.91
C PRO A 250 9.59 0.77 -14.93
N THR A 251 9.34 0.42 -16.18
CA THR A 251 10.26 0.75 -17.25
C THR A 251 10.22 2.26 -17.45
N ILE A 252 11.34 2.90 -17.14
CA ILE A 252 11.54 4.32 -17.37
C ILE A 252 12.28 4.41 -18.69
N ARG A 253 11.63 4.96 -19.70
CA ARG A 253 12.30 5.35 -20.94
C ARG A 253 12.58 6.83 -20.87
N THR A 254 13.85 7.17 -20.74
CA THR A 254 14.32 8.55 -20.80
C THR A 254 14.85 8.83 -22.21
N GLY A 255 14.40 9.92 -22.81
CA GLY A 255 14.94 10.46 -24.05
C GLY A 255 15.42 11.89 -23.85
N ASP A 256 16.60 12.22 -24.35
CA ASP A 256 17.07 13.61 -24.41
C ASP A 256 16.40 14.32 -25.59
N MET A 257 15.84 15.50 -25.35
CA MET A 257 15.41 16.39 -26.42
C MET A 257 16.58 17.32 -26.76
N LEU A 258 17.08 17.22 -27.99
CA LEU A 258 18.23 18.00 -28.42
C LEU A 258 17.80 19.44 -28.74
N LEU A 259 18.43 20.40 -28.07
CA LEU A 259 18.30 21.81 -28.36
C LEU A 259 19.48 22.29 -29.22
N PRO A 260 19.28 23.23 -30.17
CA PRO A 260 20.33 23.75 -31.04
C PRO A 260 21.24 24.79 -30.32
N VAL A 261 21.64 24.50 -29.08
CA VAL A 261 22.42 25.37 -28.19
C VAL A 261 23.34 24.55 -27.29
N ASN A 262 24.46 25.12 -26.85
CA ASN A 262 25.45 24.46 -26.00
C ASN A 262 25.58 25.16 -24.64
N ASN A 263 25.78 24.42 -23.55
CA ASN A 263 25.93 24.96 -22.18
C ASN A 263 24.83 25.97 -21.82
N PHE A 264 23.61 25.46 -21.75
CA PHE A 264 22.42 26.28 -21.57
C PHE A 264 21.73 26.05 -20.23
N ASP A 265 20.79 26.92 -19.88
CA ASP A 265 19.85 26.76 -18.78
C ASP A 265 18.42 26.94 -19.28
N VAL A 266 17.50 26.03 -18.95
CA VAL A 266 16.09 26.17 -19.34
C VAL A 266 15.37 26.97 -18.26
N THR A 267 14.87 28.15 -18.61
CA THR A 267 14.28 29.09 -17.61
C THR A 267 12.75 29.04 -17.55
N ALA A 268 12.10 28.56 -18.62
CA ALA A 268 10.66 28.39 -18.68
C ALA A 268 10.30 27.42 -19.82
N LEU A 269 9.17 26.73 -19.69
CA LEU A 269 8.64 25.83 -20.72
C LEU A 269 7.10 25.87 -20.74
N CYS A 270 6.51 25.62 -21.89
CA CYS A 270 5.05 25.54 -22.04
C CYS A 270 4.64 24.62 -23.19
N TRP A 271 3.71 23.71 -22.92
CA TRP A 271 3.07 22.85 -23.93
C TRP A 271 2.06 23.64 -24.77
N HIS A 272 1.99 23.33 -26.07
CA HIS A 272 0.99 23.84 -26.99
C HIS A 272 -0.05 22.77 -27.35
N SER A 273 0.43 21.55 -27.61
CA SER A 273 -0.32 20.34 -27.98
C SER A 273 0.46 19.09 -27.54
N ASP A 274 0.01 17.90 -27.95
CA ASP A 274 0.66 16.61 -27.65
C ASP A 274 2.07 16.46 -28.24
N ASP A 275 2.39 17.24 -29.28
CA ASP A 275 3.63 17.13 -30.06
C ASP A 275 4.40 18.46 -30.23
N GLU A 276 3.85 19.57 -29.71
CA GLU A 276 4.45 20.90 -29.75
C GLU A 276 4.71 21.48 -28.34
N LEU A 277 5.93 21.96 -28.11
CA LEU A 277 6.38 22.58 -26.86
C LEU A 277 7.26 23.80 -27.17
N THR A 278 7.11 24.88 -26.42
CA THR A 278 8.06 26.01 -26.47
C THR A 278 8.90 26.07 -25.20
N VAL A 279 10.20 26.28 -25.37
CA VAL A 279 11.19 26.33 -24.28
C VAL A 279 11.99 27.61 -24.37
N SER A 280 12.14 28.32 -23.25
CA SER A 280 13.09 29.43 -23.13
C SER A 280 14.40 28.96 -22.54
N VAL A 281 15.49 29.39 -23.17
CA VAL A 281 16.82 28.85 -22.94
C VAL A 281 17.84 29.97 -22.85
N ARG A 282 18.65 29.96 -21.80
CA ARG A 282 19.76 30.87 -21.56
C ARG A 282 21.08 30.18 -21.89
N GLU A 283 21.68 30.53 -23.02
CA GLU A 283 22.91 29.92 -23.53
C GLU A 283 24.17 30.69 -23.08
N GLN A 284 25.22 29.96 -22.69
CA GLN A 284 26.55 30.53 -22.44
C GLN A 284 27.34 30.62 -23.75
N CYS A 285 27.51 31.83 -24.28
CA CYS A 285 28.32 32.11 -25.46
C CYS A 285 29.64 32.82 -25.07
N PHE A 286 30.60 32.86 -25.99
CA PHE A 286 31.84 33.62 -25.84
C PHE A 286 31.92 34.67 -26.95
N ASN A 287 32.30 35.90 -26.62
CA ASN A 287 32.54 36.94 -27.63
C ASN A 287 33.89 36.73 -28.35
N GLU A 288 34.17 37.56 -29.36
CA GLU A 288 35.43 37.51 -30.14
C GLU A 288 36.70 37.71 -29.29
N VAL A 289 36.56 38.19 -28.04
CA VAL A 289 37.63 38.44 -27.07
C VAL A 289 37.72 37.31 -26.02
N GLY A 290 36.84 36.31 -26.07
CA GLY A 290 36.79 35.18 -25.13
C GLY A 290 36.08 35.48 -23.81
N GLU A 291 35.35 36.59 -23.70
CA GLU A 291 34.52 36.89 -22.54
C GLU A 291 33.19 36.15 -22.59
N LYS A 292 32.75 35.64 -21.44
CA LYS A 292 31.51 34.89 -21.28
C LYS A 292 30.30 35.83 -21.39
N MET A 293 29.42 35.58 -22.36
CA MET A 293 28.15 36.27 -22.56
C MET A 293 26.98 35.29 -22.37
N MET A 294 25.85 35.77 -21.88
CA MET A 294 24.61 35.00 -21.79
C MET A 294 23.66 35.45 -22.90
N MET A 295 23.15 34.52 -23.70
CA MET A 295 22.18 34.79 -24.76
C MET A 295 20.85 34.11 -24.40
N ASP A 296 19.77 34.87 -24.33
CA ASP A 296 18.44 34.35 -24.00
C ASP A 296 17.64 34.09 -25.30
N LYS A 297 17.36 32.81 -25.56
CA LYS A 297 16.71 32.29 -26.76
C LYS A 297 15.33 31.71 -26.43
N LEU A 298 14.43 31.76 -27.40
CA LEU A 298 13.12 31.12 -27.36
C LEU A 298 13.03 30.11 -28.51
N ILE A 299 12.77 28.85 -28.18
CA ILE A 299 12.87 27.72 -29.12
C ILE A 299 11.55 26.95 -29.10
N LYS A 300 10.93 26.80 -30.26
CA LYS A 300 9.80 25.89 -30.49
C LYS A 300 10.32 24.51 -30.85
N LEU A 301 9.75 23.49 -30.23
CA LEU A 301 9.97 22.09 -30.54
C LEU A 301 8.66 21.53 -31.11
N THR A 302 8.75 20.89 -32.27
CA THR A 302 7.62 20.26 -32.97
C THR A 302 7.93 18.80 -33.29
N GLU A 303 6.92 18.03 -33.70
CA GLU A 303 7.04 16.60 -33.99
C GLU A 303 7.63 15.80 -32.81
N GLY A 304 7.19 16.12 -31.59
CA GLY A 304 7.68 15.46 -30.37
C GLY A 304 9.14 15.78 -30.04
N GLY A 305 9.65 16.92 -30.51
CA GLY A 305 11.01 17.38 -30.24
C GLY A 305 12.07 16.99 -31.27
N GLN A 306 11.68 16.37 -32.39
CA GLN A 306 12.61 16.05 -33.46
C GLN A 306 13.03 17.27 -34.28
N VAL A 307 12.14 18.27 -34.36
CA VAL A 307 12.37 19.50 -35.10
C VAL A 307 12.40 20.66 -34.11
N SER A 308 13.51 21.42 -34.12
CA SER A 308 13.68 22.61 -33.29
C SER A 308 13.74 23.86 -34.16
N HIS A 309 12.93 24.86 -33.83
CA HIS A 309 12.87 26.15 -34.50
C HIS A 309 13.15 27.28 -33.50
N ILE A 310 14.13 28.15 -33.77
CA ILE A 310 14.42 29.30 -32.90
C ILE A 310 13.44 30.43 -33.24
N ILE A 311 12.49 30.71 -32.36
CA ILE A 311 11.51 31.80 -32.50
C ILE A 311 12.18 33.17 -32.30
N SER A 312 13.13 33.26 -31.36
CA SER A 312 13.85 34.50 -31.11
C SER A 312 15.19 34.25 -30.46
N SER A 313 16.23 34.95 -30.92
CA SER A 313 17.58 34.91 -30.33
C SER A 313 17.84 36.02 -29.32
N THR A 314 16.87 36.91 -29.10
CA THR A 314 16.93 38.08 -28.20
C THR A 314 15.63 38.18 -27.40
N ALA A 315 15.17 37.04 -26.89
CA ALA A 315 13.88 36.94 -26.21
C ALA A 315 13.90 37.66 -24.85
N GLY A 316 15.09 37.84 -24.26
CA GLY A 316 15.27 38.33 -22.89
C GLY A 316 15.10 37.19 -21.88
N LEU A 317 15.44 37.45 -20.60
CA LEU A 317 15.33 36.44 -19.54
C LEU A 317 13.87 36.14 -19.25
N ILE A 318 13.31 35.16 -19.94
CA ILE A 318 11.92 34.76 -19.75
C ILE A 318 11.82 33.90 -18.49
N ASN A 319 11.01 34.36 -17.53
CA ASN A 319 10.68 33.63 -16.31
C ASN A 319 9.34 32.90 -16.42
N THR A 320 8.41 33.41 -17.24
CA THR A 320 7.06 32.83 -17.39
C THR A 320 6.67 32.69 -18.86
N LEU A 321 6.26 31.48 -19.25
CA LEU A 321 5.64 31.16 -20.53
C LEU A 321 4.22 30.64 -20.31
N ARG A 322 3.26 31.12 -21.11
CA ARG A 322 1.85 30.67 -21.09
C ARG A 322 1.28 30.59 -22.50
N TRP A 323 0.75 29.43 -22.86
CA TRP A 323 0.05 29.20 -24.11
C TRP A 323 -1.44 29.51 -23.99
N ASN A 324 -2.00 30.16 -25.00
CA ASN A 324 -3.42 30.38 -25.17
C ASN A 324 -3.91 29.56 -26.37
N PRO A 325 -4.62 28.44 -26.14
CA PRO A 325 -5.08 27.57 -27.20
C PRO A 325 -6.20 28.19 -28.05
N ASP A 326 -7.01 29.09 -27.50
CA ASP A 326 -8.18 29.66 -28.19
C ASP A 326 -7.78 30.57 -29.37
N ARG A 327 -6.66 31.27 -29.23
CA ARG A 327 -6.11 32.18 -30.27
C ARG A 327 -4.76 31.74 -30.83
N ASN A 328 -4.22 30.61 -30.40
CA ASN A 328 -2.87 30.16 -30.74
C ASN A 328 -1.80 31.23 -30.47
N LEU A 329 -1.85 31.83 -29.28
CA LEU A 329 -0.93 32.89 -28.84
C LEU A 329 -0.04 32.39 -27.71
N LEU A 330 1.25 32.72 -27.80
CA LEU A 330 2.21 32.48 -26.74
C LEU A 330 2.48 33.79 -26.00
N LEU A 331 2.32 33.80 -24.68
CA LEU A 331 2.73 34.90 -23.81
C LEU A 331 4.10 34.57 -23.21
N SER A 332 5.03 35.51 -23.31
CA SER A 332 6.31 35.45 -22.61
C SER A 332 6.51 36.71 -21.77
N ILE A 333 6.84 36.49 -20.51
CA ILE A 333 7.23 37.54 -19.58
C ILE A 333 8.72 37.44 -19.34
N SER A 334 9.42 38.57 -19.43
CA SER A 334 10.82 38.66 -19.05
C SER A 334 11.05 39.75 -18.03
N THR A 335 12.07 39.59 -17.19
CA THR A 335 12.50 40.64 -16.26
C THR A 335 14.02 40.73 -16.19
N ASP A 336 14.53 41.93 -16.04
CA ASP A 336 15.94 42.21 -15.75
C ASP A 336 16.20 42.47 -14.26
N GLY A 337 15.18 42.32 -13.41
CA GLY A 337 15.22 42.59 -11.98
C GLY A 337 14.72 43.98 -11.57
N GLU A 338 14.70 44.95 -12.49
CA GLU A 338 14.16 46.30 -12.24
C GLU A 338 12.90 46.56 -13.06
N LYS A 339 12.89 46.13 -14.33
CA LYS A 339 11.81 46.31 -15.30
C LYS A 339 11.31 44.95 -15.81
N GLY A 340 10.07 44.94 -16.26
CA GLY A 340 9.45 43.79 -16.91
C GLY A 340 9.14 44.08 -18.38
N SER A 341 9.31 43.09 -19.25
CA SER A 341 8.87 43.14 -20.64
C SER A 341 7.82 42.06 -20.91
N ILE A 342 6.76 42.45 -21.59
CA ILE A 342 5.64 41.60 -21.98
C ILE A 342 5.72 41.43 -23.49
N LYS A 343 5.78 40.19 -23.97
CA LYS A 343 5.78 39.89 -25.40
C LYS A 343 4.73 38.82 -25.71
N VAL A 344 3.94 39.04 -26.75
CA VAL A 344 2.94 38.09 -27.24
C VAL A 344 3.30 37.68 -28.66
N TRP A 345 3.41 36.37 -28.88
CA TRP A 345 3.87 35.77 -30.12
C TRP A 345 2.72 35.04 -30.80
N LYS A 346 2.62 35.16 -32.12
CA LYS A 346 1.70 34.36 -32.94
C LYS A 346 2.40 33.07 -33.33
N ASN A 347 1.67 31.96 -33.37
CA ASN A 347 2.23 30.65 -33.72
C ASN A 347 2.96 30.60 -35.07
N GLU A 348 2.57 31.46 -36.02
CA GLU A 348 3.12 31.52 -37.38
C GLU A 348 4.29 32.52 -37.54
N SER A 349 4.65 33.28 -36.50
CA SER A 349 5.66 34.35 -36.61
C SER A 349 6.97 33.98 -35.92
N ASP A 350 7.98 33.74 -36.75
CA ASP A 350 9.23 33.08 -36.35
C ASP A 350 10.35 34.01 -35.88
N SER A 351 10.10 35.32 -35.68
CA SER A 351 11.19 36.26 -35.37
C SER A 351 10.84 37.55 -34.66
N ILE A 352 9.57 37.99 -34.70
CA ILE A 352 9.15 39.26 -34.09
C ILE A 352 7.88 39.01 -33.27
N PRO A 353 7.84 39.43 -31.99
CA PRO A 353 6.62 39.35 -31.22
C PRO A 353 5.55 40.23 -31.88
N ALA A 354 4.34 39.68 -32.02
CA ALA A 354 3.22 40.41 -32.61
C ALA A 354 2.84 41.64 -31.77
N TRP A 355 3.06 41.57 -30.46
CA TRP A 355 2.91 42.69 -29.55
C TRP A 355 4.00 42.72 -28.48
N THR A 356 4.41 43.91 -28.08
CA THR A 356 5.39 44.14 -27.01
C THR A 356 4.99 45.34 -26.18
N ASP A 357 5.10 45.22 -24.86
CA ASP A 357 4.95 46.32 -23.90
C ASP A 357 5.99 46.19 -22.78
N PHE A 358 6.23 47.30 -22.07
CA PHE A 358 7.20 47.36 -20.99
C PHE A 358 6.58 47.96 -19.73
N THR A 359 7.08 47.49 -18.59
CA THR A 359 6.67 47.95 -17.27
C THR A 359 7.84 48.56 -16.55
N ASP A 360 7.59 49.61 -15.77
CA ASP A 360 8.62 50.32 -15.02
C ASP A 360 9.15 49.51 -13.82
N THR A 361 8.45 48.45 -13.44
CA THR A 361 8.81 47.54 -12.34
C THR A 361 8.88 46.09 -12.82
N ALA A 362 9.58 45.24 -12.09
CA ALA A 362 9.73 43.83 -12.43
C ALA A 362 8.39 43.06 -12.37
N ILE A 363 8.22 42.14 -13.31
CA ILE A 363 7.07 41.23 -13.40
C ILE A 363 7.51 39.85 -12.92
N PHE A 364 6.71 39.22 -12.07
CA PHE A 364 6.98 37.87 -11.56
C PHE A 364 6.17 36.78 -12.26
N ASP A 365 4.87 37.00 -12.48
CA ASP A 365 4.00 35.98 -13.07
C ASP A 365 2.90 36.61 -13.94
N ALA A 366 2.32 35.79 -14.82
CA ALA A 366 1.21 36.18 -15.69
C ALA A 366 0.32 34.99 -16.04
N HIS A 367 -0.96 35.28 -16.29
CA HIS A 367 -1.95 34.27 -16.63
C HIS A 367 -2.96 34.79 -17.66
N TRP A 368 -3.30 33.96 -18.66
CA TRP A 368 -4.43 34.21 -19.54
C TRP A 368 -5.74 34.12 -18.76
N ILE A 369 -6.64 35.09 -18.98
CA ILE A 369 -7.95 35.15 -18.31
C ILE A 369 -9.11 35.03 -19.32
N THR A 370 -8.89 35.38 -20.58
CA THR A 370 -9.82 35.09 -21.69
C THR A 370 -9.03 34.67 -22.93
N ASP A 371 -9.73 34.44 -24.05
CA ASP A 371 -9.11 34.19 -25.34
C ASP A 371 -8.25 35.38 -25.82
N SER A 372 -8.53 36.60 -25.35
CA SER A 372 -7.84 37.84 -25.76
C SER A 372 -7.24 38.64 -24.62
N ALA A 373 -7.42 38.26 -23.35
CA ALA A 373 -6.94 39.03 -22.20
C ALA A 373 -6.05 38.22 -21.27
N PHE A 374 -5.07 38.88 -20.66
CA PHE A 374 -4.21 38.29 -19.63
C PHE A 374 -3.91 39.27 -18.50
N VAL A 375 -3.61 38.73 -17.33
CA VAL A 375 -3.22 39.48 -16.13
C VAL A 375 -1.73 39.32 -15.86
N VAL A 376 -1.12 40.36 -15.33
CA VAL A 376 0.29 40.45 -15.01
C VAL A 376 0.47 40.99 -13.59
N CYS A 377 1.34 40.35 -12.80
CA CYS A 377 1.63 40.76 -11.43
C CYS A 377 3.14 40.89 -11.15
N GLY A 378 3.51 41.80 -10.23
CA GLY A 378 4.91 42.07 -9.90
C GLY A 378 5.10 43.09 -8.79
N ILE A 379 6.26 43.76 -8.75
CA ILE A 379 6.57 44.77 -7.74
C ILE A 379 5.62 45.95 -7.86
N LYS A 380 4.71 46.08 -6.89
CA LYS A 380 3.65 47.12 -6.86
C LYS A 380 2.89 47.21 -8.18
N LEU A 381 2.69 46.05 -8.82
CA LEU A 381 2.18 45.95 -10.18
C LEU A 381 1.08 44.90 -10.24
N PHE A 382 -0.11 45.33 -10.67
CA PHE A 382 -1.20 44.45 -11.06
C PHE A 382 -1.95 45.09 -12.24
N LYS A 383 -1.82 44.48 -13.43
CA LYS A 383 -2.40 45.01 -14.67
C LYS A 383 -3.09 43.92 -15.49
N VAL A 384 -4.21 44.28 -16.12
CA VAL A 384 -4.92 43.43 -17.09
C VAL A 384 -4.76 44.04 -18.47
N TYR A 385 -4.31 43.22 -19.41
CA TYR A 385 -4.05 43.58 -20.79
C TYR A 385 -5.05 42.89 -21.73
N GLU A 386 -5.45 43.59 -22.79
CA GLU A 386 -6.22 43.06 -23.92
C GLU A 386 -5.36 43.04 -25.18
N VAL A 387 -5.42 41.91 -25.88
CA VAL A 387 -4.80 41.69 -27.18
C VAL A 387 -5.83 41.96 -28.28
N GLY A 388 -5.77 43.16 -28.86
CA GLY A 388 -6.56 43.57 -30.02
C GLY A 388 -5.68 43.82 -31.26
N GLU A 389 -5.94 44.90 -31.99
CA GLU A 389 -5.00 45.38 -33.02
C GLU A 389 -3.67 45.83 -32.40
N SER A 390 -3.73 46.42 -31.20
CA SER A 390 -2.60 46.74 -30.34
C SER A 390 -2.79 46.12 -28.95
N LEU A 391 -1.70 46.00 -28.20
CA LEU A 391 -1.74 45.58 -26.81
C LEU A 391 -2.15 46.77 -25.96
N THR A 392 -3.34 46.70 -25.36
CA THR A 392 -3.91 47.81 -24.59
C THR A 392 -4.10 47.40 -23.14
N THR A 393 -3.76 48.29 -22.20
CA THR A 393 -4.01 48.05 -20.78
C THR A 393 -5.49 48.33 -20.49
N GLN A 394 -6.28 47.29 -20.19
CA GLN A 394 -7.68 47.47 -19.79
C GLN A 394 -7.80 48.04 -18.39
N ARG A 395 -7.00 47.51 -17.45
CA ARG A 395 -7.07 47.83 -16.02
C ARG A 395 -5.67 47.95 -15.45
N THR A 396 -5.41 49.03 -14.71
CA THR A 396 -4.27 49.16 -13.81
C THR A 396 -4.84 49.34 -12.42
N LEU A 397 -4.53 48.44 -11.50
CA LEU A 397 -4.96 48.52 -10.12
C LEU A 397 -3.80 49.03 -9.27
N ASP A 398 -4.02 50.13 -8.57
CA ASP A 398 -3.02 50.68 -7.65
C ASP A 398 -2.85 49.73 -6.46
N THR A 399 -1.62 49.28 -6.23
CA THR A 399 -1.27 48.33 -5.17
C THR A 399 0.08 48.66 -4.57
N SER A 400 0.18 48.65 -3.24
CA SER A 400 1.44 48.78 -2.52
C SER A 400 2.11 47.43 -2.25
N VAL A 401 1.35 46.34 -2.37
CA VAL A 401 1.79 44.94 -2.26
C VAL A 401 2.60 44.51 -3.47
N THR A 402 3.66 43.73 -3.23
CA THR A 402 4.42 43.02 -4.28
C THR A 402 3.81 41.66 -4.50
N TRP A 403 3.23 41.43 -5.68
CA TRP A 403 2.52 40.21 -6.04
C TRP A 403 3.45 39.23 -6.76
N GLU A 404 3.58 38.02 -6.24
CA GLU A 404 4.57 37.03 -6.70
C GLU A 404 3.95 35.92 -7.57
N THR A 405 2.70 35.55 -7.32
CA THR A 405 2.02 34.46 -8.04
C THR A 405 0.60 34.85 -8.39
N VAL A 406 0.15 34.51 -9.61
CA VAL A 406 -1.21 34.75 -10.08
C VAL A 406 -1.84 33.48 -10.63
N LYS A 407 -3.08 33.20 -10.20
CA LYS A 407 -3.91 32.11 -10.74
C LYS A 407 -5.27 32.64 -11.17
N TYR A 408 -5.86 31.96 -12.14
CA TYR A 408 -7.17 32.28 -12.68
C TYR A 408 -8.03 31.03 -12.74
N ASP A 409 -9.26 31.10 -12.23
CA ASP A 409 -10.26 30.06 -12.44
C ASP A 409 -11.17 30.43 -13.62
N PRO A 410 -11.10 29.70 -14.76
CA PRO A 410 -11.93 29.99 -15.93
C PRO A 410 -13.42 29.76 -15.68
N THR A 411 -13.80 28.96 -14.69
CA THR A 411 -15.19 28.63 -14.40
C THR A 411 -15.93 29.81 -13.75
N SER A 412 -15.29 30.44 -12.77
CA SER A 412 -15.85 31.58 -12.05
C SER A 412 -15.42 32.94 -12.60
N GLY A 413 -14.36 32.99 -13.41
CA GLY A 413 -13.78 34.24 -13.88
C GLY A 413 -13.01 35.00 -12.79
N ILE A 414 -12.68 34.36 -11.67
CA ILE A 414 -11.99 34.99 -10.54
C ILE A 414 -10.47 34.89 -10.71
N ILE A 415 -9.78 35.98 -10.40
CA ILE A 415 -8.32 36.06 -10.34
C ILE A 415 -7.89 36.10 -8.88
N ALA A 416 -6.94 35.25 -8.49
CA ALA A 416 -6.31 35.28 -7.18
C ALA A 416 -4.81 35.53 -7.30
N VAL A 417 -4.27 36.34 -6.40
CA VAL A 417 -2.85 36.66 -6.31
C VAL A 417 -2.33 36.51 -4.89
N LEU A 418 -1.11 36.03 -4.78
CA LEU A 418 -0.37 35.95 -3.52
C LEU A 418 0.81 36.91 -3.58
N GLY A 419 1.01 37.67 -2.51
CA GLY A 419 2.04 38.69 -2.45
C GLY A 419 2.51 38.98 -1.04
N ILE A 420 3.54 39.81 -0.94
CA ILE A 420 4.17 40.19 0.34
C ILE A 420 4.32 41.71 0.41
N GLU A 421 4.00 42.26 1.57
CA GLU A 421 4.24 43.67 1.92
C GLU A 421 4.67 43.74 3.40
N ASP A 422 5.74 44.47 3.71
CA ASP A 422 6.26 44.64 5.07
C ASP A 422 6.43 43.33 5.88
N GLN A 423 6.96 42.29 5.24
CA GLN A 423 7.16 40.93 5.81
C GLN A 423 5.87 40.16 6.15
N LYS A 424 4.71 40.65 5.72
CA LYS A 424 3.41 39.98 5.87
C LYS A 424 2.92 39.46 4.52
N GLY A 425 2.30 38.28 4.54
CA GLY A 425 1.66 37.69 3.36
C GLY A 425 0.29 38.30 3.11
N TYR A 426 -0.05 38.51 1.84
CA TYR A 426 -1.34 39.03 1.41
C TYR A 426 -1.94 38.15 0.32
N LEU A 427 -3.24 37.91 0.42
CA LEU A 427 -4.06 37.30 -0.62
C LEU A 427 -4.90 38.41 -1.27
N GLY A 428 -4.79 38.55 -2.59
CA GLY A 428 -5.60 39.43 -3.39
C GLY A 428 -6.62 38.64 -4.23
N ILE A 429 -7.87 39.06 -4.25
CA ILE A 429 -8.94 38.46 -5.04
C ILE A 429 -9.61 39.54 -5.89
N LEU A 430 -9.76 39.27 -7.18
CA LEU A 430 -10.49 40.11 -8.13
C LEU A 430 -11.62 39.30 -8.77
N HIS A 431 -12.85 39.69 -8.47
CA HIS A 431 -14.05 39.13 -9.10
C HIS A 431 -14.28 39.70 -10.50
N PRO A 432 -14.92 38.95 -11.41
CA PRO A 432 -15.18 39.41 -12.78
C PRO A 432 -16.05 40.68 -12.84
N ASN A 433 -16.97 40.84 -11.88
CA ASN A 433 -17.89 41.98 -11.82
C ASN A 433 -17.32 43.19 -11.05
N ASP A 434 -16.25 43.01 -10.27
CA ASP A 434 -15.60 44.10 -9.54
C ASP A 434 -14.64 44.84 -10.46
N SER A 435 -14.87 46.14 -10.61
CA SER A 435 -14.19 46.99 -11.59
C SER A 435 -13.30 48.08 -10.97
N ILE A 436 -13.25 48.18 -9.63
CA ILE A 436 -12.70 49.37 -8.96
C ILE A 436 -11.44 49.07 -8.12
N SER A 437 -11.31 47.89 -7.51
CA SER A 437 -10.16 47.58 -6.65
C SER A 437 -9.91 46.09 -6.50
N LEU A 438 -8.63 45.68 -6.46
CA LEU A 438 -8.22 44.35 -6.01
C LEU A 438 -8.54 44.24 -4.52
N GLN A 439 -9.39 43.30 -4.12
CA GLN A 439 -9.65 43.09 -2.71
C GLN A 439 -8.42 42.42 -2.10
N THR A 440 -7.85 43.00 -1.04
CA THR A 440 -6.65 42.48 -0.39
C THR A 440 -6.92 42.11 1.06
N HIS A 441 -6.31 41.02 1.50
CA HIS A 441 -6.44 40.52 2.86
C HIS A 441 -5.10 40.00 3.36
N GLU A 442 -4.72 40.42 4.57
CA GLU A 442 -3.53 39.92 5.26
C GLU A 442 -3.74 38.45 5.61
N LEU A 443 -2.86 37.57 5.12
CA LEU A 443 -2.92 36.15 5.47
C LEU A 443 -2.42 35.97 6.91
N PRO A 444 -3.15 35.21 7.75
CA PRO A 444 -2.68 34.90 9.10
C PRO A 444 -1.51 33.89 9.13
N ASP A 445 -1.01 33.43 7.99
CA ASP A 445 0.09 32.45 7.90
C ASP A 445 1.42 33.16 7.68
N ASP A 446 2.43 32.75 8.43
CA ASP A 446 3.80 33.18 8.20
C ASP A 446 4.36 32.47 6.96
N TYR A 447 4.97 33.26 6.06
CA TYR A 447 5.64 32.78 4.84
C TYR A 447 4.75 31.93 3.92
N PRO A 448 3.70 32.51 3.31
CA PRO A 448 2.91 31.78 2.31
C PRO A 448 3.76 31.47 1.08
N THR A 449 3.59 30.28 0.49
CA THR A 449 4.50 29.73 -0.53
C THR A 449 3.85 29.51 -1.89
N ASP A 450 2.58 29.13 -1.92
CA ASP A 450 1.89 28.81 -3.16
C ASP A 450 0.36 28.91 -3.02
N LEU A 451 -0.34 29.03 -4.15
CA LEU A 451 -1.80 29.11 -4.23
C LEU A 451 -2.31 28.31 -5.44
N ASP A 452 -3.47 27.65 -5.30
CA ASP A 452 -4.07 26.92 -6.43
C ASP A 452 -5.60 26.84 -6.32
N PHE A 453 -6.27 26.86 -7.48
CA PHE A 453 -7.72 26.73 -7.58
C PHE A 453 -8.13 25.27 -7.80
N ARG A 454 -9.27 24.88 -7.23
CA ARG A 454 -9.90 23.61 -7.58
C ARG A 454 -10.47 23.69 -8.99
N ILE A 455 -9.96 22.85 -9.88
CA ILE A 455 -10.47 22.73 -11.26
C ILE A 455 -11.81 21.97 -11.22
N ARG A 456 -12.87 22.55 -11.79
CA ARG A 456 -14.14 21.85 -12.04
C ARG A 456 -14.26 21.53 -13.51
N THR A 457 -14.31 20.25 -13.88
CA THR A 457 -14.62 19.86 -15.26
C THR A 457 -16.08 20.20 -15.58
N SER A 458 -16.31 20.80 -16.74
CA SER A 458 -17.56 21.47 -17.15
C SER A 458 -18.77 20.54 -17.40
N THR A 459 -18.71 19.27 -16.97
CA THR A 459 -19.82 18.32 -17.11
C THR A 459 -20.94 18.51 -16.08
N ASN A 460 -20.74 19.35 -15.06
CA ASN A 460 -21.79 19.75 -14.12
C ASN A 460 -22.63 20.91 -14.67
N THR A 461 -23.50 20.62 -15.64
CA THR A 461 -24.58 21.54 -16.00
C THR A 461 -25.70 21.49 -14.97
N LEU A 462 -26.13 22.68 -14.56
CA LEU A 462 -27.06 23.01 -13.48
C LEU A 462 -28.38 22.22 -13.55
N THR A 463 -28.74 21.55 -12.46
CA THR A 463 -30.13 21.27 -12.11
C THR A 463 -30.57 22.24 -11.00
N ASN A 464 -31.57 23.05 -11.34
CA ASN A 464 -32.32 24.04 -10.58
C ASN A 464 -32.13 24.14 -9.05
N GLY A 465 -31.71 25.33 -8.56
CA GLY A 465 -32.05 25.82 -7.22
C GLY A 465 -30.98 26.59 -6.43
N SER A 466 -30.79 27.89 -6.75
CA SER A 466 -30.36 28.98 -5.85
C SER A 466 -29.16 28.82 -4.88
N SER A 467 -28.00 28.32 -5.32
CA SER A 467 -26.72 28.70 -4.71
C SER A 467 -25.63 28.75 -5.77
N VAL A 468 -24.91 29.87 -5.86
CA VAL A 468 -23.71 29.95 -6.70
C VAL A 468 -22.72 28.89 -6.19
N PRO A 469 -22.21 27.98 -7.04
CA PRO A 469 -21.30 26.92 -6.59
C PRO A 469 -20.04 27.54 -5.98
N SER A 470 -19.63 27.07 -4.79
CA SER A 470 -18.44 27.58 -4.08
C SER A 470 -17.17 27.42 -4.93
N VAL A 471 -16.39 28.50 -5.03
CA VAL A 471 -15.09 28.49 -5.71
C VAL A 471 -14.05 28.28 -4.65
N LEU A 472 -13.39 27.12 -4.66
CA LEU A 472 -12.39 26.78 -3.65
C LEU A 472 -11.00 27.19 -4.14
N LEU A 473 -10.37 28.08 -3.39
CA LEU A 473 -8.96 28.43 -3.52
C LEU A 473 -8.21 27.90 -2.30
N VAL A 474 -7.02 27.34 -2.52
CA VAL A 474 -6.17 26.88 -1.42
C VAL A 474 -4.87 27.66 -1.43
N THR A 475 -4.36 27.98 -0.23
CA THR A 475 -3.04 28.56 -0.01
C THR A 475 -2.24 27.68 0.94
N CYS A 476 -0.92 27.60 0.78
CA CYS A 476 -0.03 26.93 1.73
C CYS A 476 1.07 27.85 2.26
N SER A 477 1.69 27.43 3.36
CA SER A 477 2.81 28.11 4.03
C SER A 477 3.97 27.17 4.29
N MET A 478 5.18 27.75 4.39
CA MET A 478 6.40 27.03 4.76
C MET A 478 6.27 26.24 6.07
N LEU A 479 5.40 26.65 6.98
CA LEU A 479 5.17 25.98 8.27
C LEU A 479 4.24 24.76 8.17
N GLY A 480 3.83 24.38 6.95
CA GLY A 480 2.95 23.22 6.75
C GLY A 480 1.47 23.51 6.96
N THR A 481 1.10 24.79 7.06
CA THR A 481 -0.31 25.20 7.16
C THR A 481 -0.91 25.34 5.77
N VAL A 482 -2.10 24.78 5.56
CA VAL A 482 -2.83 24.82 4.29
C VAL A 482 -4.25 25.34 4.56
N ARG A 483 -4.65 26.43 3.91
CA ARG A 483 -5.96 27.06 4.10
C ARG A 483 -6.79 26.99 2.84
N ALA A 484 -8.04 26.54 2.97
CA ALA A 484 -9.03 26.59 1.91
C ALA A 484 -9.98 27.78 2.12
N TRP A 485 -10.19 28.55 1.06
CA TRP A 485 -10.97 29.77 1.02
C TRP A 485 -12.14 29.58 0.06
N ASP A 486 -13.35 30.00 0.44
CA ASP A 486 -14.45 30.16 -0.51
C ASP A 486 -14.32 31.55 -1.13
N VAL A 487 -14.00 31.60 -2.41
CA VAL A 487 -13.72 32.87 -3.07
C VAL A 487 -14.99 33.61 -3.44
N ASN A 488 -16.17 32.97 -3.41
CA ASN A 488 -17.45 33.69 -3.58
C ASN A 488 -17.80 34.58 -2.38
N GLU A 489 -17.32 34.22 -1.18
CA GLU A 489 -17.35 35.04 0.03
C GLU A 489 -15.90 35.38 0.39
N PRO A 490 -15.29 36.38 -0.27
CA PRO A 490 -13.85 36.59 -0.25
C PRO A 490 -13.28 36.62 1.18
N PHE A 491 -12.17 35.90 1.37
CA PHE A 491 -11.43 35.76 2.62
C PHE A 491 -12.11 34.97 3.74
N LYS A 492 -13.22 34.29 3.45
CA LYS A 492 -13.77 33.31 4.37
C LYS A 492 -12.97 32.01 4.29
N CYS A 493 -12.15 31.76 5.30
CA CYS A 493 -11.50 30.46 5.48
C CYS A 493 -12.57 29.41 5.78
N VAL A 494 -12.73 28.45 4.88
CA VAL A 494 -13.69 27.34 5.01
C VAL A 494 -13.05 26.19 5.76
N LYS A 495 -11.76 25.92 5.49
CA LYS A 495 -11.01 24.83 6.10
C LYS A 495 -9.58 25.23 6.41
N LEU A 496 -9.09 24.80 7.56
CA LEU A 496 -7.70 24.85 7.96
C LEU A 496 -7.19 23.41 8.02
N LEU A 497 -6.21 23.10 7.19
CA LEU A 497 -5.56 21.80 7.07
C LEU A 497 -4.10 21.94 7.49
N THR A 498 -3.52 20.84 7.95
CA THR A 498 -2.11 20.79 8.37
C THR A 498 -1.45 19.58 7.75
N THR A 499 -0.26 19.79 7.17
CA THR A 499 0.55 18.72 6.59
C THR A 499 0.86 17.64 7.62
N SER A 500 1.13 16.44 7.13
CA SER A 500 1.54 15.31 7.95
C SER A 500 2.76 15.70 8.79
N GLU A 501 2.68 15.61 10.12
CA GLU A 501 3.75 15.98 11.04
C GLU A 501 4.21 17.46 10.97
N ASN A 502 3.37 18.37 10.46
CA ASN A 502 3.71 19.79 10.27
C ASN A 502 4.96 20.01 9.40
N THR A 503 5.20 19.11 8.43
CA THR A 503 6.30 19.26 7.47
C THR A 503 6.06 20.43 6.52
N GLN A 504 7.14 20.99 5.98
CA GLN A 504 7.06 22.16 5.10
C GLN A 504 6.21 21.88 3.85
N ALA A 505 5.38 22.85 3.46
CA ALA A 505 4.67 22.86 2.18
C ALA A 505 5.21 24.01 1.31
N LEU A 506 5.96 23.67 0.26
CA LEU A 506 6.50 24.64 -0.69
C LEU A 506 5.62 24.79 -1.93
N LYS A 507 4.91 23.73 -2.32
CA LYS A 507 4.02 23.71 -3.47
C LYS A 507 2.70 23.03 -3.14
N ILE A 508 1.63 23.49 -3.79
CA ILE A 508 0.33 22.82 -3.78
C ILE A 508 -0.17 22.61 -5.20
N ALA A 509 -0.92 21.54 -5.39
CA ALA A 509 -1.55 21.26 -6.67
C ALA A 509 -2.85 20.48 -6.46
N PHE A 510 -3.93 20.95 -7.07
CA PHE A 510 -5.12 20.14 -7.25
C PHE A 510 -4.89 19.09 -8.34
N SER A 511 -5.49 17.91 -8.15
CA SER A 511 -5.55 16.91 -9.22
C SER A 511 -6.34 17.47 -10.42
N PRO A 512 -6.03 17.09 -11.67
CA PRO A 512 -6.74 17.53 -12.86
C PRO A 512 -8.26 17.33 -12.82
N ASP A 513 -8.74 16.31 -12.11
CA ASP A 513 -10.17 16.07 -11.90
C ASP A 513 -10.78 16.86 -10.72
N GLY A 514 -9.98 17.60 -9.97
CA GLY A 514 -10.39 18.47 -8.87
C GLY A 514 -10.77 17.73 -7.58
N SER A 515 -10.54 16.41 -7.49
CA SER A 515 -10.94 15.59 -6.34
C SER A 515 -9.93 15.60 -5.18
N LEU A 516 -8.64 15.66 -5.49
CA LEU A 516 -7.57 15.57 -4.51
C LEU A 516 -6.75 16.86 -4.49
N LEU A 517 -6.27 17.23 -3.30
CA LEU A 517 -5.31 18.29 -3.08
C LEU A 517 -4.00 17.66 -2.59
N ALA A 518 -2.89 17.95 -3.26
CA ALA A 518 -1.56 17.64 -2.74
C ALA A 518 -0.88 18.91 -2.23
N ALA A 519 -0.25 18.84 -1.06
CA ALA A 519 0.74 19.81 -0.58
C ALA A 519 2.05 19.08 -0.33
N ALA A 520 3.15 19.65 -0.81
CA ALA A 520 4.43 18.97 -0.77
C ALA A 520 5.58 19.93 -0.47
N GLY A 521 6.58 19.40 0.22
CA GLY A 521 7.91 19.98 0.36
C GLY A 521 8.99 18.91 0.28
N PRO A 522 10.27 19.28 0.49
CA PRO A 522 11.40 18.35 0.39
C PRO A 522 11.27 17.12 1.29
N ASP A 523 10.65 17.29 2.46
CA ASP A 523 10.57 16.28 3.51
C ASP A 523 9.34 15.36 3.39
N ALA A 524 8.24 15.82 2.80
CA ALA A 524 7.01 15.04 2.70
C ALA A 524 6.02 15.57 1.65
N VAL A 525 5.14 14.67 1.21
CA VAL A 525 3.91 14.98 0.47
C VAL A 525 2.73 14.59 1.34
N THR A 526 1.73 15.45 1.42
CA THR A 526 0.44 15.16 2.06
C THR A 526 -0.67 15.36 1.04
N ILE A 527 -1.60 14.41 0.97
CA ILE A 527 -2.74 14.43 0.06
C ILE A 527 -4.03 14.45 0.88
N TRP A 528 -4.96 15.33 0.51
CA TRP A 528 -6.30 15.40 1.08
C TRP A 528 -7.36 15.20 0.01
N ASP A 529 -8.50 14.69 0.43
CA ASP A 529 -9.75 14.84 -0.29
C ASP A 529 -10.51 15.99 0.39
N ILE A 530 -10.38 17.19 -0.19
CA ILE A 530 -10.75 18.44 0.48
C ILE A 530 -12.26 18.55 0.73
N GLU A 531 -13.09 17.83 -0.01
CA GLU A 531 -14.53 17.84 0.20
C GLU A 531 -14.96 16.77 1.20
N ARG A 532 -14.35 15.59 1.15
CA ARG A 532 -14.78 14.48 2.00
C ARG A 532 -14.28 14.57 3.42
N ARG A 533 -13.05 15.05 3.65
CA ARG A 533 -12.36 14.93 4.95
C ARG A 533 -11.39 16.09 5.20
N ASP A 534 -11.19 16.41 6.47
CA ASP A 534 -10.18 17.41 6.92
C ASP A 534 -8.85 16.76 7.32
N VAL A 535 -8.80 15.42 7.32
CA VAL A 535 -7.61 14.61 7.62
C VAL A 535 -6.99 14.13 6.31
N PRO A 536 -5.65 14.03 6.19
CA PRO A 536 -5.01 13.49 4.99
C PRO A 536 -5.55 12.11 4.60
N VAL A 537 -5.69 11.87 3.30
CA VAL A 537 -6.01 10.54 2.75
C VAL A 537 -4.74 9.72 2.49
N ALA A 538 -3.62 10.39 2.22
CA ALA A 538 -2.34 9.74 1.99
C ALA A 538 -1.16 10.66 2.30
N SER A 539 0.00 10.08 2.58
CA SER A 539 1.25 10.78 2.87
C SER A 539 2.46 10.04 2.31
N TRP A 540 3.49 10.79 1.93
CA TRP A 540 4.80 10.30 1.49
C TRP A 540 5.88 11.00 2.31
N HIS A 541 6.93 10.30 2.79
CA HIS A 541 8.01 10.94 3.55
C HIS A 541 9.40 10.67 2.97
N ALA A 542 10.23 11.71 2.89
CA ALA A 542 11.61 11.62 2.43
C ALA A 542 12.49 10.69 3.28
N ARG A 543 12.25 10.64 4.60
CA ARG A 543 13.00 9.80 5.55
C ARG A 543 12.90 8.29 5.30
N GLU A 544 11.94 7.86 4.48
CA GLU A 544 11.76 6.46 4.08
C GLU A 544 12.75 6.03 3.00
N TRP A 545 13.48 7.00 2.41
CA TRP A 545 14.40 6.76 1.31
C TRP A 545 15.84 7.09 1.69
N PRO A 546 16.81 6.29 1.21
CA PRO A 546 18.21 6.60 1.40
C PRO A 546 18.61 7.83 0.56
N SER A 547 19.63 8.57 1.01
CA SER A 547 20.06 9.85 0.42
C SER A 547 20.52 9.75 -1.04
N ASP A 548 20.88 8.55 -1.51
CA ASP A 548 21.19 8.27 -2.92
C ASP A 548 19.94 8.21 -3.81
N LYS A 549 18.75 8.02 -3.24
CA LYS A 549 17.45 8.14 -3.92
C LYS A 549 16.86 9.52 -3.74
N TRP A 550 16.61 9.92 -2.49
CA TRP A 550 16.05 11.22 -2.15
C TRP A 550 16.79 11.85 -0.96
N ASN A 551 17.31 13.06 -1.16
CA ASN A 551 17.97 13.87 -0.16
C ASN A 551 17.24 15.22 -0.08
N PRO A 552 16.52 15.51 1.03
CA PRO A 552 15.80 16.76 1.20
C PRO A 552 16.74 17.96 1.37
N SER A 553 18.01 17.75 1.73
CA SER A 553 19.03 18.80 1.84
C SER A 553 19.68 19.18 0.51
N THR A 554 19.28 18.57 -0.61
CA THR A 554 19.78 18.93 -1.94
C THR A 554 19.32 20.34 -2.30
N GLU A 555 20.25 21.17 -2.76
CA GLU A 555 19.94 22.49 -3.29
C GLU A 555 19.23 22.38 -4.65
N GLY A 556 18.10 23.07 -4.78
CA GLY A 556 17.34 23.14 -6.04
C GLY A 556 15.95 23.73 -5.82
N GLU A 557 15.25 24.03 -6.92
CA GLU A 557 13.83 24.37 -6.86
C GLU A 557 13.00 23.10 -6.65
N PHE A 558 11.97 23.21 -5.82
CA PHE A 558 11.03 22.11 -5.59
C PHE A 558 9.86 22.21 -6.55
N SER A 559 9.59 21.13 -7.27
CA SER A 559 8.45 21.03 -8.18
C SER A 559 7.45 19.97 -7.72
N LEU A 560 6.18 20.23 -8.02
CA LEU A 560 5.06 19.34 -7.76
C LEU A 560 4.16 19.33 -8.99
N GLY A 561 3.72 18.15 -9.43
CA GLY A 561 2.82 18.05 -10.58
C GLY A 561 2.02 16.76 -10.60
N TRP A 562 0.76 16.86 -11.02
CA TRP A 562 -0.11 15.70 -11.21
C TRP A 562 -0.05 15.19 -12.65
N ASP A 563 -0.08 13.86 -12.80
CA ASP A 563 -0.33 13.19 -14.08
C ASP A 563 -1.76 13.52 -14.56
N PRO A 564 -2.03 13.66 -15.88
CA PRO A 564 -3.32 14.15 -16.38
C PRO A 564 -4.54 13.31 -15.96
N ASP A 565 -4.35 12.01 -15.70
CA ASP A 565 -5.40 11.12 -15.22
C ASP A 565 -5.58 11.10 -13.70
N SER A 566 -4.82 11.93 -12.99
CA SER A 566 -4.91 12.10 -11.53
C SER A 566 -4.59 10.81 -10.73
N SER A 567 -3.84 9.86 -11.33
CA SER A 567 -3.45 8.60 -10.68
C SER A 567 -2.03 8.62 -10.10
N ARG A 568 -1.20 9.58 -10.51
CA ARG A 568 0.21 9.71 -10.10
C ARG A 568 0.56 11.17 -9.84
N LEU A 569 1.53 11.37 -8.97
CA LEU A 569 2.06 12.66 -8.58
C LEU A 569 3.59 12.64 -8.76
N SER A 570 4.17 13.65 -9.38
CA SER A 570 5.63 13.82 -9.47
C SER A 570 6.10 14.88 -8.50
N ILE A 571 7.21 14.61 -7.82
CA ILE A 571 8.00 15.61 -7.09
C ILE A 571 9.42 15.65 -7.65
N ALA A 572 10.02 16.84 -7.73
CA ALA A 572 11.44 16.98 -8.04
C ALA A 572 12.15 17.97 -7.13
N LEU A 573 13.43 17.71 -6.88
CA LEU A 573 14.33 18.57 -6.11
C LEU A 573 15.77 18.41 -6.60
N GLY A 574 16.29 19.42 -7.29
CA GLY A 574 17.62 19.38 -7.86
C GLY A 574 17.72 18.31 -8.95
N ASN A 575 18.59 17.32 -8.84
CA ASN A 575 18.69 16.23 -9.84
C ASN A 575 17.84 14.99 -9.51
N GLN A 576 16.87 15.13 -8.61
CA GLN A 576 16.08 14.02 -8.06
C GLN A 576 14.64 14.15 -8.50
N ILE A 577 14.08 13.11 -9.11
CA ILE A 577 12.66 13.07 -9.50
C ILE A 577 12.05 11.77 -8.97
N ALA A 578 10.93 11.90 -8.27
CA ALA A 578 10.14 10.79 -7.77
C ALA A 578 8.71 10.86 -8.35
N ILE A 579 8.18 9.73 -8.78
CA ILE A 579 6.81 9.55 -9.24
C ILE A 579 6.09 8.65 -8.25
N ILE A 580 5.02 9.16 -7.67
CA ILE A 580 4.30 8.63 -6.53
C ILE A 580 2.89 8.24 -7.00
N PRO A 581 2.53 6.95 -7.05
CA PRO A 581 1.16 6.50 -7.33
C PRO A 581 0.20 6.90 -6.22
N VAL A 582 -1.03 7.29 -6.56
CA VAL A 582 -2.06 7.71 -5.59
C VAL A 582 -3.27 6.76 -5.68
N PRO A 583 -3.59 5.99 -4.63
CA PRO A 583 -4.66 4.99 -4.68
C PRO A 583 -6.05 5.65 -4.70
N ARG A 584 -6.88 5.23 -5.65
CA ARG A 584 -8.33 5.52 -5.66
C ARG A 584 -9.07 4.25 -5.27
N TYR A 585 -9.64 4.17 -4.07
CA TYR A 585 -10.51 3.03 -3.75
C TYR A 585 -11.58 3.32 -2.68
N LEU A 586 -12.81 2.85 -2.94
CA LEU A 586 -13.96 2.87 -2.02
C LEU A 586 -14.05 1.55 -1.22
N GLY A 587 -13.31 1.46 -0.10
CA GLY A 587 -13.67 0.64 1.07
C GLY A 587 -13.46 -0.89 1.08
N CYS A 588 -12.93 -1.54 0.03
CA CYS A 588 -12.75 -3.00 0.03
C CYS A 588 -11.52 -3.42 0.85
N ALA A 589 -11.71 -4.31 1.81
CA ALA A 589 -10.67 -4.84 2.70
C ALA A 589 -10.93 -6.30 3.07
N CYS A 590 -9.91 -7.01 3.58
CA CYS A 590 -10.11 -8.31 4.20
C CYS A 590 -10.98 -8.19 5.47
N ASP A 591 -11.65 -9.28 5.83
CA ASP A 591 -12.57 -9.33 6.98
C ASP A 591 -11.97 -10.07 8.18
N VAL A 592 -10.69 -10.42 8.12
CA VAL A 592 -9.91 -11.07 9.19
C VAL A 592 -8.58 -10.33 9.36
N PRO A 593 -7.88 -10.47 10.50
CA PRO A 593 -6.57 -9.86 10.68
C PRO A 593 -5.61 -10.16 9.52
N SER A 594 -5.04 -9.13 8.89
CA SER A 594 -4.10 -9.24 7.75
C SER A 594 -2.92 -10.17 8.03
N HIS A 595 -2.52 -10.23 9.31
CA HIS A 595 -1.45 -11.07 9.82
C HIS A 595 -1.77 -12.57 9.83
N SER A 596 -3.04 -12.93 9.74
CA SER A 596 -3.53 -14.29 9.46
C SER A 596 -3.81 -14.48 7.97
N TYR A 597 -4.28 -13.43 7.27
CA TYR A 597 -4.59 -13.44 5.84
C TYR A 597 -3.37 -13.23 4.94
N GLN A 598 -2.37 -14.09 5.11
CA GLN A 598 -1.13 -14.12 4.35
C GLN A 598 -0.62 -15.57 4.27
N TYR A 599 0.34 -15.84 3.38
CA TYR A 599 1.01 -17.14 3.34
C TYR A 599 1.89 -17.34 4.57
N THR A 600 1.92 -18.57 5.09
CA THR A 600 2.71 -18.92 6.28
C THR A 600 4.21 -18.83 5.99
N PHE A 601 4.61 -19.17 4.77
CA PHE A 601 6.00 -19.14 4.29
C PHE A 601 6.48 -17.73 3.88
N GLN A 602 5.58 -16.76 3.71
CA GLN A 602 5.93 -15.39 3.30
C GLN A 602 5.18 -14.35 4.16
N PRO A 603 5.54 -14.21 5.45
CA PRO A 603 5.00 -13.15 6.29
C PRO A 603 5.28 -11.74 5.74
N ASN A 604 4.36 -10.82 5.98
CA ASN A 604 4.48 -9.39 5.69
C ASN A 604 4.37 -8.57 7.00
N PRO A 605 5.46 -7.96 7.49
CA PRO A 605 5.43 -7.11 8.69
C PRO A 605 4.85 -5.71 8.44
N ASN A 606 4.64 -5.34 7.17
CA ASN A 606 4.35 -3.97 6.77
C ASN A 606 2.87 -3.68 6.57
N TRP A 607 1.97 -4.61 6.94
CA TRP A 607 0.53 -4.42 6.81
C TRP A 607 0.10 -3.07 7.40
N SER A 608 -0.60 -2.25 6.62
CA SER A 608 -1.01 -0.90 7.02
C SER A 608 -2.16 -0.89 8.05
N SER A 609 -2.96 -1.96 8.06
CA SER A 609 -4.19 -2.09 8.82
C SER A 609 -4.42 -3.52 9.28
N LEU A 610 -5.12 -3.68 10.41
CA LEU A 610 -5.69 -4.94 10.87
C LEU A 610 -6.51 -5.62 9.78
N TYR A 611 -7.26 -4.82 9.02
CA TYR A 611 -7.99 -5.24 7.83
C TYR A 611 -7.36 -4.56 6.63
N ALA A 612 -6.43 -5.24 5.96
CA ALA A 612 -5.71 -4.71 4.82
C ALA A 612 -6.68 -4.43 3.66
N PRO A 613 -6.56 -3.25 3.01
CA PRO A 613 -7.34 -2.92 1.83
C PRO A 613 -6.94 -3.82 0.65
N ALA A 614 -7.87 -4.02 -0.29
CA ALA A 614 -7.69 -4.92 -1.42
C ALA A 614 -6.42 -4.64 -2.27
N PRO A 615 -6.02 -3.38 -2.56
CA PRO A 615 -4.78 -3.12 -3.30
C PRO A 615 -3.52 -3.60 -2.59
N GLU A 616 -3.49 -3.54 -1.25
CA GLU A 616 -2.35 -3.99 -0.46
C GLU A 616 -2.22 -5.53 -0.52
N ILE A 617 -3.35 -6.24 -0.41
CA ILE A 617 -3.39 -7.70 -0.57
C ILE A 617 -3.00 -8.11 -1.99
N GLN A 618 -3.48 -7.39 -3.00
CA GLN A 618 -3.09 -7.63 -4.39
C GLN A 618 -1.58 -7.46 -4.56
N SER A 619 -0.99 -6.40 -4.00
CA SER A 619 0.46 -6.18 -4.04
C SER A 619 1.21 -7.28 -3.34
N TYR A 620 0.77 -7.70 -2.16
CA TYR A 620 1.38 -8.82 -1.46
C TYR A 620 1.37 -10.12 -2.29
N LEU A 621 0.23 -10.47 -2.89
CA LEU A 621 0.12 -11.69 -3.71
C LEU A 621 0.93 -11.60 -5.00
N GLN A 622 1.02 -10.39 -5.57
CA GLN A 622 1.96 -10.08 -6.62
C GLN A 622 3.36 -10.39 -6.12
N ASP A 623 3.87 -9.66 -5.13
CA ASP A 623 5.23 -9.74 -4.55
C ASP A 623 5.68 -11.17 -4.18
N VAL A 624 4.74 -12.07 -3.91
CA VAL A 624 5.02 -13.49 -3.72
C VAL A 624 5.28 -14.18 -5.07
N ALA A 625 4.44 -13.92 -6.08
CA ALA A 625 4.49 -14.53 -7.40
C ALA A 625 5.79 -14.26 -8.17
N GLU A 626 6.31 -13.04 -8.31
CA GLU A 626 7.59 -12.81 -9.01
C GLU A 626 8.80 -13.17 -8.11
N LYS A 627 8.74 -13.01 -6.77
CA LYS A 627 9.78 -13.49 -5.83
C LYS A 627 10.06 -14.98 -5.98
N TYR A 628 9.02 -15.81 -6.08
CA TYR A 628 9.15 -17.25 -6.34
C TYR A 628 9.10 -17.58 -7.85
N SER A 629 9.09 -16.54 -8.69
CA SER A 629 9.09 -16.58 -10.16
C SER A 629 7.95 -17.42 -10.74
N ALA A 630 6.83 -17.54 -10.04
CA ALA A 630 5.63 -18.23 -10.50
C ALA A 630 5.04 -17.59 -11.77
N THR A 631 5.25 -16.28 -11.96
CA THR A 631 4.80 -15.53 -13.14
C THR A 631 5.28 -16.10 -14.46
N ARG A 632 6.41 -16.82 -14.49
CA ARG A 632 6.93 -17.50 -15.70
C ARG A 632 5.97 -18.56 -16.26
N PHE A 633 5.08 -19.10 -15.44
CA PHE A 633 4.11 -20.13 -15.80
C PHE A 633 2.68 -19.57 -15.98
N ILE A 634 2.44 -18.31 -15.64
CA ILE A 634 1.11 -17.70 -15.67
C ILE A 634 0.86 -17.08 -17.04
N LYS A 635 -0.27 -17.41 -17.66
CA LYS A 635 -0.77 -16.77 -18.89
C LYS A 635 -2.03 -15.98 -18.58
N LEU A 636 -1.90 -14.66 -18.46
CA LEU A 636 -3.04 -13.76 -18.29
C LEU A 636 -3.78 -13.54 -19.63
N ARG A 637 -5.03 -13.08 -19.59
CA ARG A 637 -5.90 -12.92 -20.78
C ARG A 637 -6.08 -14.22 -21.58
N HIS A 638 -6.02 -15.36 -20.91
CA HIS A 638 -6.28 -16.69 -21.49
C HIS A 638 -7.50 -17.29 -20.78
N GLU A 639 -8.60 -17.38 -21.50
CA GLU A 639 -9.87 -17.90 -20.99
C GLU A 639 -9.99 -19.39 -21.31
N ILE A 640 -10.20 -20.23 -20.30
CA ILE A 640 -10.52 -21.65 -20.52
C ILE A 640 -11.93 -21.76 -21.07
N GLN A 641 -12.07 -22.36 -22.26
CA GLN A 641 -13.36 -22.56 -22.92
C GLN A 641 -13.93 -23.95 -22.74
N ALA A 642 -13.09 -24.97 -22.58
CA ALA A 642 -13.52 -26.33 -22.26
C ALA A 642 -12.36 -27.21 -21.77
N CYS A 643 -12.69 -28.22 -20.97
CA CYS A 643 -11.77 -29.27 -20.53
C CYS A 643 -12.45 -30.65 -20.65
N HIS A 644 -11.79 -31.60 -21.32
CA HIS A 644 -12.33 -32.93 -21.55
C HIS A 644 -11.29 -33.99 -21.22
N TRP A 645 -11.63 -34.92 -20.32
CA TRP A 645 -10.81 -36.09 -20.06
C TRP A 645 -10.92 -37.09 -21.21
N ASN A 646 -9.78 -37.66 -21.61
CA ASN A 646 -9.71 -38.69 -22.62
C ASN A 646 -9.31 -40.03 -21.98
N ASP A 647 -10.27 -40.94 -21.82
CA ASP A 647 -10.04 -42.25 -21.20
C ASP A 647 -9.07 -43.14 -21.98
N LYS A 648 -8.82 -42.87 -23.27
CA LYS A 648 -7.86 -43.65 -24.08
C LYS A 648 -6.42 -43.22 -23.83
N THR A 649 -6.19 -41.92 -23.65
CA THR A 649 -4.84 -41.36 -23.46
C THR A 649 -4.51 -41.03 -22.01
N ALA A 650 -5.51 -41.08 -21.12
CA ALA A 650 -5.45 -40.63 -19.73
C ALA A 650 -4.90 -39.20 -19.60
N LYS A 651 -5.39 -38.29 -20.46
CA LYS A 651 -5.02 -36.87 -20.45
C LYS A 651 -6.24 -35.98 -20.52
N TRP A 652 -6.12 -34.80 -19.94
CA TRP A 652 -7.03 -33.68 -20.13
C TRP A 652 -6.72 -32.98 -21.45
N HIS A 653 -7.73 -32.79 -22.29
CA HIS A 653 -7.69 -31.92 -23.46
C HIS A 653 -8.34 -30.59 -23.10
N ILE A 654 -7.64 -29.48 -23.33
CA ILE A 654 -8.01 -28.16 -22.85
C ILE A 654 -8.10 -27.22 -24.05
N THR A 655 -9.22 -26.51 -24.17
CA THR A 655 -9.40 -25.44 -25.16
C THR A 655 -9.27 -24.09 -24.47
N VAL A 656 -8.37 -23.24 -24.96
CA VAL A 656 -8.04 -21.95 -24.38
C VAL A 656 -8.21 -20.84 -25.41
N LYS A 657 -8.90 -19.76 -25.07
CA LYS A 657 -9.01 -18.57 -25.91
C LYS A 657 -8.10 -17.46 -25.40
N ASN A 658 -7.19 -17.00 -26.25
CA ASN A 658 -6.42 -15.79 -26.00
C ASN A 658 -7.31 -14.57 -26.26
N LEU A 659 -7.62 -13.80 -25.22
CA LEU A 659 -8.51 -12.64 -25.31
C LEU A 659 -7.84 -11.43 -25.95
N ALA A 660 -6.51 -11.38 -26.02
CA ALA A 660 -5.79 -10.29 -26.67
C ALA A 660 -5.74 -10.46 -28.20
N THR A 661 -5.57 -11.70 -28.69
CA THR A 661 -5.48 -11.99 -30.13
C THR A 661 -6.77 -12.54 -30.74
N GLY A 662 -7.67 -13.07 -29.90
CA GLY A 662 -8.86 -13.82 -30.32
C GLY A 662 -8.57 -15.28 -30.71
N GLU A 663 -7.32 -15.71 -30.71
CA GLU A 663 -6.89 -17.06 -31.09
C GLU A 663 -7.41 -18.13 -30.12
N THR A 664 -7.77 -19.31 -30.65
CA THR A 664 -8.13 -20.48 -29.85
C THR A 664 -7.03 -21.54 -29.94
N LEU A 665 -6.48 -21.91 -28.80
CA LEU A 665 -5.40 -22.88 -28.61
C LEU A 665 -5.99 -24.20 -28.10
N GLN A 666 -5.38 -25.31 -28.53
CA GLN A 666 -5.64 -26.64 -27.99
C GLN A 666 -4.41 -27.12 -27.23
N ASP A 667 -4.60 -27.52 -25.98
CA ASP A 667 -3.54 -27.96 -25.09
C ASP A 667 -3.90 -29.30 -24.42
N GLN A 668 -2.92 -29.97 -23.84
CA GLN A 668 -3.11 -31.22 -23.11
C GLN A 668 -2.32 -31.25 -21.80
N ALA A 669 -2.90 -31.87 -20.77
CA ALA A 669 -2.26 -32.02 -19.47
C ALA A 669 -2.51 -33.41 -18.86
N ASP A 670 -1.52 -33.96 -18.16
CA ASP A 670 -1.69 -35.20 -17.39
C ASP A 670 -2.52 -34.97 -16.12
N VAL A 671 -2.36 -33.80 -15.49
CA VAL A 671 -3.08 -33.38 -14.26
C VAL A 671 -3.69 -32.01 -14.49
N LEU A 672 -4.97 -31.86 -14.13
CA LEU A 672 -5.69 -30.59 -14.17
C LEU A 672 -5.95 -30.11 -12.75
N ILE A 673 -5.52 -28.89 -12.42
CA ILE A 673 -5.77 -28.26 -11.12
C ILE A 673 -6.65 -27.03 -11.34
N SER A 674 -7.85 -27.03 -10.77
CA SER A 674 -8.73 -25.86 -10.79
C SER A 674 -8.41 -24.91 -9.63
N GLY A 675 -7.78 -23.78 -9.94
CA GLY A 675 -7.49 -22.67 -9.02
C GLY A 675 -8.48 -21.50 -9.09
N ARG A 676 -9.72 -21.75 -9.56
CA ARG A 676 -10.68 -20.70 -9.93
C ARG A 676 -11.20 -19.88 -8.74
N GLY A 677 -11.34 -20.52 -7.57
CA GLY A 677 -12.06 -19.97 -6.42
C GLY A 677 -13.60 -19.99 -6.59
N ASN A 678 -14.33 -19.80 -5.48
CA ASN A 678 -15.79 -19.93 -5.43
C ASN A 678 -16.57 -18.61 -5.50
N LEU A 679 -15.90 -17.46 -5.40
CA LEU A 679 -16.53 -16.13 -5.30
C LEU A 679 -16.03 -15.19 -6.41
N ASN A 680 -16.14 -15.61 -7.66
CA ASN A 680 -15.61 -14.87 -8.83
C ASN A 680 -16.66 -14.53 -9.90
N THR A 681 -17.83 -15.16 -9.89
CA THR A 681 -18.86 -14.97 -10.93
C THR A 681 -19.97 -14.10 -10.36
N PRO A 682 -20.09 -12.82 -10.76
CA PRO A 682 -21.07 -11.89 -10.20
C PRO A 682 -22.50 -12.42 -10.33
N SER A 683 -23.32 -12.20 -9.31
CA SER A 683 -24.74 -12.56 -9.32
C SER A 683 -25.59 -11.30 -9.41
N TRP A 684 -25.98 -10.93 -10.62
CA TRP A 684 -26.90 -9.82 -10.84
C TRP A 684 -28.31 -10.13 -10.32
N PRO A 685 -29.03 -9.15 -9.77
CA PRO A 685 -30.41 -9.35 -9.34
C PRO A 685 -31.35 -9.39 -10.56
N GLU A 686 -32.32 -10.31 -10.53
CA GLU A 686 -33.38 -10.39 -11.53
C GLU A 686 -34.48 -9.39 -11.16
N ILE A 687 -34.45 -8.19 -11.77
CA ILE A 687 -35.41 -7.11 -11.52
C ILE A 687 -35.96 -6.63 -12.86
N ASP A 688 -37.28 -6.65 -13.02
CA ASP A 688 -37.93 -6.11 -14.21
C ASP A 688 -37.56 -4.64 -14.42
N GLY A 689 -37.19 -4.25 -15.65
CA GLY A 689 -36.74 -2.90 -16.00
C GLY A 689 -35.28 -2.54 -15.67
N ILE A 690 -34.47 -3.42 -15.07
CA ILE A 690 -33.05 -3.13 -14.73
C ILE A 690 -32.16 -2.83 -15.94
N GLU A 691 -32.51 -3.36 -17.13
CA GLU A 691 -31.78 -3.09 -18.38
C GLU A 691 -32.15 -1.74 -19.02
N THR A 692 -33.28 -1.15 -18.62
CA THR A 692 -33.74 0.17 -19.11
C THR A 692 -33.32 1.34 -18.23
N PHE A 693 -32.67 1.06 -17.10
CA PHE A 693 -32.16 2.09 -16.19
C PHE A 693 -31.08 2.93 -16.89
N LYS A 694 -31.24 4.26 -16.89
CA LYS A 694 -30.36 5.22 -17.56
C LYS A 694 -29.21 5.73 -16.69
N GLY A 695 -29.29 5.55 -15.38
CA GLY A 695 -28.22 5.90 -14.45
C GLY A 695 -27.06 4.91 -14.47
N ALA A 696 -25.99 5.20 -13.72
CA ALA A 696 -24.83 4.31 -13.66
C ALA A 696 -25.20 2.99 -12.98
N LYS A 697 -24.86 1.86 -13.61
CA LYS A 697 -25.16 0.52 -13.10
C LYS A 697 -23.88 -0.27 -12.94
N MET A 698 -23.60 -0.76 -11.73
CA MET A 698 -22.41 -1.58 -11.46
C MET A 698 -22.65 -2.66 -10.42
N HIS A 699 -21.90 -3.75 -10.53
CA HIS A 699 -21.79 -4.77 -9.49
C HIS A 699 -20.54 -4.51 -8.65
N SER A 700 -20.56 -4.86 -7.37
CA SER A 700 -19.38 -4.69 -6.47
C SER A 700 -18.10 -5.41 -6.92
N ALA A 701 -18.20 -6.32 -7.88
CA ALA A 701 -17.08 -7.10 -8.42
C ALA A 701 -16.54 -6.53 -9.74
N THR A 702 -17.30 -5.64 -10.38
CA THR A 702 -16.94 -4.94 -11.63
C THR A 702 -17.20 -3.46 -11.39
N TRP A 703 -16.52 -2.92 -10.38
CA TRP A 703 -16.71 -1.55 -9.90
C TRP A 703 -16.15 -0.56 -10.92
N ASP A 704 -16.93 0.46 -11.26
CA ASP A 704 -16.45 1.58 -12.07
C ASP A 704 -15.76 2.60 -11.16
N GLN A 705 -14.42 2.60 -11.20
CA GLN A 705 -13.59 3.52 -10.41
C GLN A 705 -13.66 4.96 -10.90
N SER A 706 -14.16 5.20 -12.12
CA SER A 706 -14.22 6.53 -12.72
C SER A 706 -15.51 7.30 -12.40
N TYR A 707 -16.52 6.62 -11.84
CA TYR A 707 -17.80 7.24 -11.56
C TYR A 707 -17.77 8.12 -10.30
N ASP A 708 -18.15 9.38 -10.45
CA ASP A 708 -18.32 10.31 -9.34
C ASP A 708 -19.68 10.12 -8.65
N PHE A 709 -19.61 9.73 -7.38
CA PHE A 709 -20.76 9.47 -6.54
C PHE A 709 -21.21 10.69 -5.74
N GLU A 710 -20.49 11.81 -5.77
CA GLU A 710 -20.85 13.02 -5.00
C GLU A 710 -22.14 13.65 -5.52
N ASN A 711 -22.93 14.17 -4.58
CA ASN A 711 -24.24 14.76 -4.85
C ASN A 711 -25.21 13.81 -5.59
N LYS A 712 -24.95 12.49 -5.58
CA LYS A 712 -25.79 11.48 -6.22
C LYS A 712 -26.75 10.82 -5.23
N ARG A 713 -27.89 10.38 -5.77
CA ARG A 713 -28.80 9.44 -5.12
C ARG A 713 -28.40 8.03 -5.53
N ILE A 714 -28.02 7.22 -4.57
CA ILE A 714 -27.37 5.93 -4.82
C ILE A 714 -28.24 4.81 -4.25
N GLY A 715 -28.69 3.91 -5.11
CA GLY A 715 -29.37 2.69 -4.71
C GLY A 715 -28.36 1.57 -4.49
N VAL A 716 -28.26 1.04 -3.27
CA VAL A 716 -27.40 -0.11 -2.95
C VAL A 716 -28.28 -1.33 -2.68
N ILE A 717 -28.17 -2.37 -3.51
CA ILE A 717 -28.92 -3.62 -3.32
C ILE A 717 -28.04 -4.64 -2.61
N GLY A 718 -28.50 -5.11 -1.44
CA GLY A 718 -27.83 -6.14 -0.65
C GLY A 718 -27.36 -5.66 0.73
N SER A 719 -27.13 -6.62 1.62
CA SER A 719 -26.65 -6.41 3.00
C SER A 719 -25.55 -7.40 3.40
N GLY A 720 -24.87 -8.01 2.40
CA GLY A 720 -23.71 -8.86 2.64
C GLY A 720 -22.41 -8.05 2.78
N SER A 721 -21.27 -8.75 2.84
CA SER A 721 -19.94 -8.15 3.05
C SER A 721 -19.64 -6.96 2.14
N SER A 722 -19.95 -7.05 0.85
CA SER A 722 -19.72 -5.92 -0.07
C SER A 722 -20.53 -4.67 0.32
N SER A 723 -21.80 -4.83 0.70
CA SER A 723 -22.64 -3.70 1.12
C SER A 723 -22.15 -3.10 2.44
N ILE A 724 -21.75 -3.95 3.37
CA ILE A 724 -21.20 -3.55 4.69
C ILE A 724 -19.99 -2.62 4.53
N GLN A 725 -19.14 -2.88 3.53
CA GLN A 725 -17.94 -2.07 3.26
C GLN A 725 -18.22 -0.84 2.37
N ILE A 726 -19.13 -0.98 1.40
CA ILE A 726 -19.45 0.08 0.42
C ILE A 726 -20.31 1.18 1.04
N VAL A 727 -21.36 0.83 1.79
CA VAL A 727 -22.33 1.81 2.31
C VAL A 727 -21.68 2.90 3.18
N PRO A 728 -20.80 2.60 4.14
CA PRO A 728 -20.12 3.63 4.94
C PRO A 728 -19.21 4.51 4.12
N SER A 729 -18.65 3.96 3.03
CA SER A 729 -17.78 4.70 2.13
C SER A 729 -18.59 5.69 1.29
N LEU A 730 -19.72 5.25 0.72
CA LEU A 730 -20.63 6.09 -0.06
C LEU A 730 -21.37 7.12 0.80
N GLN A 731 -21.83 6.74 2.00
CA GLN A 731 -22.59 7.62 2.89
C GLN A 731 -21.82 8.89 3.27
N ARG A 732 -20.50 8.79 3.44
CA ARG A 732 -19.64 9.91 3.85
C ARG A 732 -19.32 10.86 2.69
N LEU A 733 -19.69 10.51 1.47
CA LEU A 733 -19.45 11.36 0.30
C LEU A 733 -20.36 12.61 0.33
N PRO A 734 -19.84 13.81 0.01
CA PRO A 734 -20.58 15.05 -0.03
C PRO A 734 -21.89 14.95 -0.82
N GLY A 735 -22.97 15.46 -0.23
CA GLY A 735 -24.28 15.57 -0.88
C GLY A 735 -24.97 14.26 -1.25
N THR A 736 -24.42 13.11 -0.87
CA THR A 736 -24.98 11.81 -1.27
C THR A 736 -26.23 11.44 -0.49
N GLN A 737 -27.14 10.74 -1.16
CA GLN A 737 -28.33 10.13 -0.56
C GLN A 737 -28.29 8.63 -0.86
N VAL A 738 -28.09 7.80 0.16
CA VAL A 738 -27.92 6.35 -0.03
C VAL A 738 -29.20 5.61 0.35
N SER A 739 -29.83 4.96 -0.62
CA SER A 739 -30.96 4.05 -0.41
C SER A 739 -30.48 2.61 -0.40
N THR A 740 -30.47 1.99 0.79
CA THR A 740 -30.04 0.61 0.98
C THR A 740 -31.24 -0.34 0.96
N PHE A 741 -31.26 -1.28 0.00
CA PHE A 741 -32.33 -2.26 -0.16
C PHE A 741 -31.92 -3.59 0.48
N VAL A 742 -32.45 -3.84 1.67
CA VAL A 742 -32.06 -4.96 2.54
C VAL A 742 -33.18 -5.98 2.60
N ARG A 743 -32.98 -7.10 1.90
CA ARG A 743 -33.96 -8.20 1.82
C ARG A 743 -33.92 -9.14 3.03
N SER A 744 -32.75 -9.35 3.62
CA SER A 744 -32.54 -10.45 4.58
C SER A 744 -31.86 -9.96 5.84
N LYS A 745 -32.43 -10.36 6.97
CA LYS A 745 -31.86 -10.18 8.31
C LYS A 745 -30.49 -10.80 8.41
N THR A 746 -29.55 -10.16 9.11
CA THR A 746 -28.17 -10.65 9.26
C THR A 746 -27.52 -10.07 10.51
N TRP A 747 -26.61 -10.85 11.09
CA TRP A 747 -25.71 -10.38 12.14
C TRP A 747 -24.60 -9.50 11.54
N ILE A 748 -24.27 -8.41 12.21
CA ILE A 748 -23.06 -7.63 11.96
C ILE A 748 -22.13 -7.87 13.15
N SER A 749 -20.94 -8.42 12.89
CA SER A 749 -20.04 -8.78 13.99
C SER A 749 -19.30 -7.55 14.50
N PRO A 750 -18.92 -7.55 15.79
CA PRO A 750 -17.82 -6.73 16.25
C PRO A 750 -16.54 -7.02 15.44
N PRO A 751 -15.57 -6.11 15.42
CA PRO A 751 -14.27 -6.37 14.81
C PRO A 751 -13.61 -7.63 15.41
N PHE A 752 -13.20 -8.57 14.55
CA PHE A 752 -12.39 -9.72 14.95
C PHE A 752 -10.98 -9.30 15.37
N GLY A 753 -10.45 -9.95 16.39
CA GLY A 753 -9.16 -9.60 16.96
C GLY A 753 -9.18 -8.34 17.82
N GLN A 754 -10.33 -7.69 18.06
CA GLN A 754 -10.41 -6.47 18.88
C GLN A 754 -9.84 -6.65 20.28
N GLN A 755 -10.10 -7.78 20.94
CA GLN A 755 -9.54 -8.03 22.29
C GLN A 755 -8.02 -8.15 22.26
N LEU A 756 -7.47 -8.79 21.23
CA LEU A 756 -6.04 -8.81 20.98
C LEU A 756 -5.53 -7.39 20.70
N TRP A 757 -6.27 -6.62 19.90
CA TRP A 757 -5.98 -5.23 19.54
C TRP A 757 -5.92 -4.32 20.78
N ASP A 758 -6.92 -4.43 21.65
CA ASP A 758 -7.05 -3.70 22.91
C ASP A 758 -5.91 -4.09 23.87
N LYS A 759 -5.54 -5.37 23.93
CA LYS A 759 -4.40 -5.88 24.73
C LYS A 759 -3.07 -5.25 24.32
N TYR A 760 -2.90 -4.96 23.03
CA TYR A 760 -1.74 -4.25 22.51
C TYR A 760 -1.92 -2.72 22.50
N GLY A 761 -3.04 -2.20 23.00
CA GLY A 761 -3.30 -0.77 23.24
C GLY A 761 -3.78 0.00 22.01
N PHE A 762 -4.29 -0.68 20.98
CA PHE A 762 -4.71 -0.03 19.73
C PHE A 762 -6.14 0.50 19.82
N GLN A 763 -6.33 1.75 19.35
CA GLN A 763 -7.63 2.42 19.36
C GLN A 763 -8.35 2.38 18.01
N THR A 764 -7.65 2.08 16.92
CA THR A 764 -8.21 1.99 15.56
C THR A 764 -7.66 0.77 14.81
N SER A 765 -8.27 0.42 13.67
CA SER A 765 -7.79 -0.67 12.81
C SER A 765 -6.45 -0.36 12.12
N ALA A 766 -6.02 0.90 12.08
CA ALA A 766 -4.73 1.28 11.52
C ALA A 766 -3.59 0.73 12.39
N ILE A 767 -2.51 0.24 11.75
CA ILE A 767 -1.34 -0.23 12.48
C ILE A 767 -0.34 0.93 12.58
N PRO A 768 0.01 1.39 13.80
CA PRO A 768 0.96 2.48 13.98
C PRO A 768 2.31 2.17 13.33
N ARG A 769 2.96 3.19 12.78
CA ARG A 769 4.26 3.04 12.11
C ARG A 769 5.31 2.44 13.03
N GLU A 770 5.35 2.86 14.29
CA GLU A 770 6.29 2.36 15.29
C GLU A 770 6.16 0.85 15.50
N LEU A 771 4.93 0.33 15.40
CA LEU A 771 4.69 -1.11 15.48
C LEU A 771 5.10 -1.82 14.20
N ARG A 772 4.83 -1.25 13.01
CA ARG A 772 5.31 -1.80 11.73
C ARG A 772 6.84 -1.85 11.70
N ASP A 773 7.50 -0.79 12.15
CA ASP A 773 8.95 -0.72 12.28
C ASP A 773 9.46 -1.78 13.26
N ARG A 774 8.76 -1.98 14.39
CA ARG A 774 9.10 -3.06 15.32
C ARG A 774 8.90 -4.44 14.69
N PHE A 775 7.81 -4.66 13.97
CA PHE A 775 7.56 -5.92 13.26
C PHE A 775 8.63 -6.21 12.21
N ALA A 776 9.12 -5.18 11.52
CA ALA A 776 10.18 -5.30 10.53
C ALA A 776 11.56 -5.55 11.16
N ASN A 777 11.86 -4.94 12.31
CA ASN A 777 13.18 -4.99 12.95
C ASN A 777 13.32 -6.08 14.03
N ASP A 778 12.21 -6.64 14.53
CA ASP A 778 12.18 -7.69 15.57
C ASP A 778 11.32 -8.89 15.09
N PRO A 779 11.93 -9.83 14.34
CA PRO A 779 11.21 -10.99 13.79
C PRO A 779 10.58 -11.89 14.87
N ASP A 780 11.19 -12.00 16.04
CA ASP A 780 10.66 -12.82 17.14
C ASP A 780 9.41 -12.19 17.74
N TYR A 781 9.40 -10.86 17.93
CA TYR A 781 8.20 -10.15 18.37
C TYR A 781 7.07 -10.27 17.35
N TYR A 782 7.37 -10.07 16.07
CA TYR A 782 6.40 -10.24 15.00
C TYR A 782 5.85 -11.68 14.94
N HIS A 783 6.72 -12.68 15.10
CA HIS A 783 6.31 -14.08 15.12
C HIS A 783 5.37 -14.39 16.30
N LYS A 784 5.70 -13.92 17.52
CA LYS A 784 4.82 -14.05 18.70
C LYS A 784 3.48 -13.37 18.50
N PHE A 785 3.48 -12.19 17.90
CA PHE A 785 2.26 -11.48 17.55
C PHE A 785 1.39 -12.30 16.58
N ARG A 786 1.99 -12.83 15.50
CA ARG A 786 1.28 -13.71 14.56
C ARG A 786 0.71 -14.96 15.23
N LEU A 787 1.47 -15.61 16.11
CA LEU A 787 0.98 -16.75 16.88
C LEU A 787 -0.27 -16.38 17.67
N SER A 788 -0.26 -15.24 18.36
CA SER A 788 -1.44 -14.79 19.12
C SER A 788 -2.66 -14.48 18.26
N VAL A 789 -2.46 -13.97 17.03
CA VAL A 789 -3.54 -13.75 16.06
C VAL A 789 -4.15 -15.09 15.61
N GLU A 790 -3.31 -16.08 15.30
CA GLU A 790 -3.75 -17.40 14.89
C GLU A 790 -4.43 -18.17 16.04
N GLU A 791 -3.91 -18.07 17.27
CA GLU A 791 -4.53 -18.67 18.46
C GLU A 791 -5.94 -18.11 18.71
N ASP A 792 -6.10 -16.78 18.63
CA ASP A 792 -7.41 -16.12 18.75
C ASP A 792 -8.38 -16.61 17.66
N GLY A 793 -7.94 -16.58 16.39
CA GLY A 793 -8.75 -17.00 15.25
C GLY A 793 -9.18 -18.47 15.31
N ASN A 794 -8.29 -19.37 15.74
CA ASN A 794 -8.60 -20.80 15.89
C ASN A 794 -9.47 -21.08 17.12
N GLY A 795 -9.33 -20.31 18.20
CA GLY A 795 -10.12 -20.43 19.43
C GLY A 795 -11.62 -20.19 19.23
N ILE A 796 -12.00 -19.41 18.20
CA ILE A 796 -13.40 -19.12 17.87
C ILE A 796 -14.19 -20.38 17.45
N HIS A 797 -13.53 -21.46 17.03
CA HIS A 797 -14.22 -22.68 16.56
C HIS A 797 -15.27 -23.21 17.54
N ALA A 798 -14.98 -23.18 18.85
CA ALA A 798 -15.88 -23.66 19.88
C ALA A 798 -17.23 -22.90 19.92
N VAL A 799 -17.25 -21.64 19.50
CA VAL A 799 -18.47 -20.81 19.42
C VAL A 799 -19.44 -21.31 18.36
N THR A 800 -18.96 -22.10 17.38
CA THR A 800 -19.79 -22.63 16.30
C THR A 800 -20.61 -23.86 16.73
N MET A 801 -20.31 -24.44 17.90
CA MET A 801 -21.00 -25.61 18.45
C MET A 801 -22.31 -25.21 19.12
N LYS A 802 -23.43 -25.72 18.62
CA LYS A 802 -24.77 -25.28 19.02
C LYS A 802 -25.08 -25.69 20.46
N GLY A 803 -25.73 -24.80 21.20
CA GLY A 803 -26.23 -25.08 22.55
C GLY A 803 -25.19 -24.99 23.67
N THR A 804 -23.92 -24.76 23.34
CA THR A 804 -22.87 -24.49 24.33
C THR A 804 -23.01 -23.11 24.97
N GLU A 805 -22.50 -22.94 26.20
CA GLU A 805 -22.53 -21.64 26.89
C GLU A 805 -21.71 -20.57 26.14
N LEU A 806 -20.59 -20.96 25.52
CA LEU A 806 -19.81 -20.07 24.66
C LEU A 806 -20.61 -19.54 23.47
N GLN A 807 -21.37 -20.43 22.80
CA GLN A 807 -22.22 -20.05 21.67
C GLN A 807 -23.36 -19.11 22.09
N LYS A 808 -24.00 -19.38 23.24
CA LYS A 808 -25.04 -18.51 23.80
C LYS A 808 -24.50 -17.13 24.18
N GLY A 809 -23.38 -17.10 24.91
CA GLY A 809 -22.71 -15.85 25.29
C GLY A 809 -22.28 -15.01 24.09
N ALA A 810 -21.77 -15.64 23.03
CA ALA A 810 -21.46 -14.95 21.78
C ALA A 810 -22.72 -14.35 21.12
N LYS A 811 -23.86 -15.08 21.14
CA LYS A 811 -25.13 -14.57 20.61
C LYS A 811 -25.60 -13.32 21.38
N ASP A 812 -25.50 -13.34 22.70
CA ASP A 812 -25.90 -12.21 23.54
C ASP A 812 -24.99 -10.98 23.31
N MET A 813 -23.67 -11.22 23.19
CA MET A 813 -22.70 -10.16 22.86
C MET A 813 -23.01 -9.50 21.51
N PHE A 814 -23.30 -10.28 20.47
CA PHE A 814 -23.64 -9.76 19.14
C PHE A 814 -24.96 -8.97 19.16
N HIS A 815 -25.94 -9.47 19.90
CA HIS A 815 -27.21 -8.80 20.10
C HIS A 815 -27.01 -7.42 20.74
N GLU A 816 -26.29 -7.35 21.86
CA GLU A 816 -26.07 -6.09 22.57
C GLU A 816 -25.23 -5.11 21.75
N HIS A 817 -24.20 -5.59 21.05
CA HIS A 817 -23.41 -4.77 20.14
C HIS A 817 -24.27 -4.07 19.08
N MET A 818 -25.11 -4.83 18.37
CA MET A 818 -26.00 -4.26 17.35
C MET A 818 -27.04 -3.31 17.96
N ARG A 819 -27.59 -3.67 19.12
CA ARG A 819 -28.58 -2.85 19.84
C ARG A 819 -28.02 -1.49 20.21
N GLU A 820 -26.82 -1.46 20.79
CA GLU A 820 -26.17 -0.23 21.24
C GLU A 820 -25.81 0.67 20.05
N LYS A 821 -25.24 0.10 18.97
CA LYS A 821 -24.86 0.87 17.77
C LYS A 821 -26.05 1.44 17.01
N LEU A 822 -27.22 0.80 17.09
CA LEU A 822 -28.45 1.22 16.42
C LEU A 822 -29.45 1.93 17.34
N LYS A 823 -29.05 2.30 18.57
CA LYS A 823 -29.95 2.90 19.57
C LYS A 823 -30.71 4.14 19.10
N SER A 824 -30.15 4.89 18.15
CA SER A 824 -30.76 6.09 17.57
C SER A 824 -31.85 5.79 16.54
N LYS A 825 -31.88 4.57 15.98
CA LYS A 825 -32.89 4.06 15.02
C LYS A 825 -33.24 2.60 15.34
N PRO A 826 -33.95 2.33 16.45
CA PRO A 826 -34.25 0.97 16.92
C PRO A 826 -35.05 0.13 15.92
N GLU A 827 -35.82 0.76 15.03
CA GLU A 827 -36.55 0.08 13.96
C GLU A 827 -35.61 -0.66 12.98
N ILE A 828 -34.38 -0.16 12.77
CA ILE A 828 -33.37 -0.83 11.94
C ILE A 828 -32.83 -2.07 12.65
N PHE A 829 -32.65 -2.02 13.98
CA PHE A 829 -32.23 -3.16 14.77
C PHE A 829 -33.22 -4.32 14.65
N GLU A 830 -34.51 -4.06 14.85
CA GLU A 830 -35.57 -5.07 14.71
C GLU A 830 -35.65 -5.66 13.29
N ALA A 831 -35.39 -4.84 12.28
CA ALA A 831 -35.36 -5.26 10.89
C ALA A 831 -34.13 -6.11 10.55
N LEU A 832 -32.98 -5.88 11.20
CA LEU A 832 -31.75 -6.64 10.99
C LEU A 832 -31.65 -7.91 11.84
N LEU A 833 -32.24 -7.93 13.04
CA LEU A 833 -32.10 -9.00 14.03
C LEU A 833 -32.61 -10.36 13.50
N PRO A 834 -31.72 -11.31 13.18
CA PRO A 834 -32.10 -12.59 12.60
C PRO A 834 -32.56 -13.61 13.65
N SER A 835 -33.32 -14.62 13.22
CA SER A 835 -33.77 -15.74 14.07
C SER A 835 -32.70 -16.82 14.27
N PHE A 836 -31.71 -16.89 13.38
CA PHE A 836 -30.62 -17.87 13.39
C PHE A 836 -29.43 -17.39 14.22
N SER A 837 -28.57 -18.31 14.65
CA SER A 837 -27.38 -18.01 15.46
C SER A 837 -26.27 -17.29 14.67
N PRO A 838 -25.43 -16.44 15.31
CA PRO A 838 -24.22 -15.93 14.69
C PRO A 838 -23.35 -17.08 14.15
N GLY A 839 -22.82 -16.92 12.93
CA GLY A 839 -22.06 -17.97 12.24
C GLY A 839 -22.85 -18.76 11.19
N CYS A 840 -24.20 -18.82 11.24
CA CYS A 840 -24.99 -19.48 10.18
C CYS A 840 -24.71 -18.89 8.78
N ARG A 841 -24.44 -17.58 8.76
CA ARG A 841 -23.83 -16.87 7.63
C ARG A 841 -22.43 -16.42 8.03
N ARG A 842 -21.57 -16.21 7.02
CA ARG A 842 -20.25 -15.60 7.24
C ARG A 842 -20.43 -14.32 8.04
N LEU A 843 -19.82 -14.31 9.21
CA LEU A 843 -19.75 -13.12 10.04
C LEU A 843 -18.79 -12.15 9.36
N THR A 844 -19.26 -10.93 9.15
CA THR A 844 -18.45 -9.87 8.56
C THR A 844 -18.41 -8.70 9.53
N PRO A 845 -17.21 -8.27 9.96
CA PRO A 845 -17.06 -7.06 10.74
C PRO A 845 -17.43 -5.87 9.84
N GLY A 846 -18.21 -4.95 10.38
CA GLY A 846 -18.67 -3.78 9.64
C GLY A 846 -18.29 -2.46 10.31
N PRO A 847 -17.01 -2.08 10.38
CA PRO A 847 -16.62 -0.78 10.93
C PRO A 847 -17.39 0.36 10.25
N GLY A 848 -18.15 1.11 11.04
CA GLY A 848 -18.96 2.23 10.57
C GLY A 848 -20.25 1.86 9.82
N TYR A 849 -20.57 0.57 9.62
CA TYR A 849 -21.78 0.17 8.89
C TYR A 849 -23.06 0.45 9.67
N LEU A 850 -23.15 -0.02 10.90
CA LEU A 850 -24.33 0.19 11.74
C LEU A 850 -24.55 1.69 11.97
N GLU A 851 -23.47 2.44 12.19
CA GLU A 851 -23.48 3.89 12.35
C GLU A 851 -23.97 4.60 11.10
N ALA A 852 -23.49 4.20 9.92
CA ALA A 852 -23.91 4.77 8.64
C ALA A 852 -25.42 4.62 8.40
N LEU A 853 -26.02 3.48 8.78
CA LEU A 853 -27.47 3.26 8.65
C LEU A 853 -28.29 4.24 9.50
N THR A 854 -27.72 4.75 10.59
CA THR A 854 -28.40 5.73 11.46
C THR A 854 -28.31 7.16 10.93
N GLN A 855 -27.49 7.43 9.90
CA GLN A 855 -27.32 8.77 9.37
C GLN A 855 -28.57 9.27 8.63
N PRO A 856 -28.80 10.59 8.57
CA PRO A 856 -29.98 11.17 7.96
C PRO A 856 -30.01 11.00 6.43
N ASN A 857 -28.84 10.89 5.79
CA ASN A 857 -28.71 10.70 4.35
C ASN A 857 -28.72 9.22 3.92
N VAL A 858 -29.06 8.31 4.83
CA VAL A 858 -29.20 6.88 4.54
C VAL A 858 -30.62 6.41 4.83
N SER A 859 -31.24 5.85 3.80
CA SER A 859 -32.53 5.16 3.88
C SER A 859 -32.32 3.65 3.97
N PHE A 860 -32.91 3.03 4.98
CA PHE A 860 -32.91 1.58 5.17
C PHE A 860 -34.26 1.00 4.73
N ILE A 861 -34.28 0.28 3.61
CA ILE A 861 -35.50 -0.15 2.92
C ILE A 861 -35.59 -1.67 2.94
N THR A 862 -36.62 -2.20 3.58
CA THR A 862 -36.88 -3.64 3.68
C THR A 862 -37.99 -4.13 2.75
N SER A 863 -38.78 -3.21 2.19
CA SER A 863 -39.83 -3.51 1.22
C SER A 863 -39.23 -4.15 -0.05
N PRO A 864 -39.76 -5.30 -0.52
CA PRO A 864 -39.30 -5.92 -1.76
C PRO A 864 -39.34 -4.98 -2.96
N ILE A 865 -38.34 -5.08 -3.83
CA ILE A 865 -38.32 -4.39 -5.12
C ILE A 865 -39.31 -5.07 -6.06
N ALA A 866 -40.23 -4.30 -6.64
CA ALA A 866 -41.22 -4.77 -7.60
C ALA A 866 -40.70 -4.68 -9.05
N ARG A 867 -40.14 -3.52 -9.41
CA ARG A 867 -39.59 -3.23 -10.75
C ARG A 867 -38.69 -1.99 -10.70
N MET A 868 -38.01 -1.71 -11.79
CA MET A 868 -37.29 -0.46 -12.04
C MET A 868 -37.92 0.31 -13.21
N SER A 869 -37.70 1.62 -13.21
CA SER A 869 -37.91 2.51 -14.35
C SER A 869 -36.58 3.06 -14.82
N GLU A 870 -36.60 3.96 -15.80
CA GLU A 870 -35.39 4.58 -16.34
C GLU A 870 -34.57 5.35 -15.29
N SER A 871 -35.18 5.80 -14.18
CA SER A 871 -34.53 6.65 -13.16
C SER A 871 -34.84 6.27 -11.70
N ALA A 872 -35.57 5.17 -11.45
CA ALA A 872 -36.01 4.84 -10.10
C ALA A 872 -36.22 3.34 -9.85
N ILE A 873 -36.13 2.96 -8.57
CA ILE A 873 -36.56 1.67 -8.05
C ILE A 873 -37.97 1.82 -7.45
N HIS A 874 -38.88 0.91 -7.80
CA HIS A 874 -40.23 0.85 -7.25
C HIS A 874 -40.38 -0.36 -6.34
N THR A 875 -40.84 -0.14 -5.12
CA THR A 875 -41.06 -1.18 -4.12
C THR A 875 -42.53 -1.57 -4.03
N VAL A 876 -42.80 -2.78 -3.52
CA VAL A 876 -44.15 -3.36 -3.46
C VAL A 876 -45.13 -2.59 -2.57
N ASP A 877 -44.63 -1.79 -1.64
CA ASP A 877 -45.41 -0.88 -0.78
C ASP A 877 -45.85 0.41 -1.49
N GLY A 878 -45.59 0.51 -2.81
CA GLY A 878 -45.99 1.63 -3.65
C GLY A 878 -45.03 2.82 -3.63
N ARG A 879 -43.90 2.72 -2.93
CA ARG A 879 -42.89 3.79 -2.88
C ARG A 879 -41.99 3.76 -4.12
N THR A 880 -41.52 4.95 -4.48
CA THR A 880 -40.58 5.15 -5.59
C THR A 880 -39.33 5.81 -5.04
N HIS A 881 -38.18 5.24 -5.38
CA HIS A 881 -36.86 5.68 -4.93
C HIS A 881 -36.06 6.10 -6.17
N GLU A 882 -36.02 7.40 -6.43
CA GLU A 882 -35.23 7.94 -7.53
C GLU A 882 -33.74 7.81 -7.23
N ILE A 883 -32.98 7.31 -8.21
CA ILE A 883 -31.56 7.04 -8.08
C ILE A 883 -30.82 7.45 -9.36
N ASP A 884 -29.61 7.95 -9.19
CA ASP A 884 -28.68 8.32 -10.27
C ASP A 884 -27.66 7.20 -10.52
N ALA A 885 -27.41 6.37 -9.50
CA ALA A 885 -26.54 5.21 -9.57
C ALA A 885 -27.15 3.99 -8.85
N LEU A 886 -26.97 2.81 -9.45
CA LEU A 886 -27.30 1.50 -8.90
C LEU A 886 -26.02 0.71 -8.62
N VAL A 887 -25.85 0.35 -7.35
CA VAL A 887 -24.79 -0.52 -6.86
C VAL A 887 -25.37 -1.87 -6.44
N CYS A 888 -25.05 -2.91 -7.19
CA CYS A 888 -25.41 -4.30 -6.88
C CYS A 888 -24.34 -4.95 -6.00
N ALA A 889 -24.57 -4.97 -4.69
CA ALA A 889 -23.77 -5.72 -3.72
C ALA A 889 -24.40 -7.12 -3.46
N THR A 890 -24.73 -7.80 -4.56
CA THR A 890 -25.62 -8.98 -4.59
C THR A 890 -24.89 -10.33 -4.56
N GLY A 891 -23.56 -10.32 -4.41
CA GLY A 891 -22.75 -11.50 -4.19
C GLY A 891 -22.41 -12.27 -5.47
N PHE A 892 -22.17 -13.58 -5.34
CA PHE A 892 -21.61 -14.41 -6.41
C PHE A 892 -22.38 -15.72 -6.57
N LYS A 893 -22.20 -16.37 -7.72
CA LYS A 893 -22.65 -17.75 -7.94
C LYS A 893 -21.68 -18.72 -7.25
N SER A 894 -21.94 -19.05 -5.98
CA SER A 894 -21.14 -19.97 -5.18
C SER A 894 -21.49 -21.44 -5.45
N SER A 895 -20.50 -22.34 -5.36
CA SER A 895 -20.66 -23.80 -5.48
C SER A 895 -21.29 -24.29 -6.80
N ALA A 896 -21.18 -23.47 -7.85
CA ALA A 896 -21.60 -23.84 -9.19
C ALA A 896 -20.45 -24.56 -9.92
N PRO A 897 -20.76 -25.49 -10.84
CA PRO A 897 -19.76 -25.98 -11.79
C PRO A 897 -19.15 -24.81 -12.58
N PRO A 898 -17.94 -24.97 -13.15
CA PRO A 898 -17.36 -23.97 -14.02
C PRO A 898 -18.34 -23.54 -15.14
N PRO A 899 -18.30 -22.27 -15.60
CA PRO A 899 -19.14 -21.72 -16.66
C PRO A 899 -18.74 -22.22 -18.05
N PHE A 900 -17.75 -23.12 -18.10
CA PHE A 900 -17.28 -23.79 -19.31
C PHE A 900 -17.46 -25.31 -19.14
N PRO A 901 -17.63 -26.07 -20.22
CA PRO A 901 -17.72 -27.52 -20.16
C PRO A 901 -16.48 -28.15 -19.51
N LEU A 902 -16.70 -28.93 -18.45
CA LEU A 902 -15.69 -29.76 -17.81
C LEU A 902 -16.24 -31.19 -17.73
N THR A 903 -15.61 -32.10 -18.49
CA THR A 903 -16.12 -33.47 -18.71
C THR A 903 -15.09 -34.50 -18.26
N GLY A 904 -15.47 -35.36 -17.32
CA GLY A 904 -14.64 -36.45 -16.79
C GLY A 904 -14.75 -37.75 -17.60
N SER A 905 -14.41 -38.86 -16.96
CA SER A 905 -14.45 -40.20 -17.55
C SER A 905 -15.83 -40.59 -18.08
N ASN A 906 -15.83 -41.38 -19.16
CA ASN A 906 -17.04 -41.85 -19.84
C ASN A 906 -17.98 -40.71 -20.29
N GLY A 907 -17.42 -39.51 -20.51
CA GLY A 907 -18.18 -38.35 -20.94
C GLY A 907 -19.06 -37.72 -19.86
N LEU A 908 -18.80 -37.95 -18.57
CA LEU A 908 -19.58 -37.40 -17.46
C LEU A 908 -19.36 -35.89 -17.31
N PRO A 909 -20.37 -35.03 -17.54
CA PRO A 909 -20.23 -33.58 -17.33
C PRO A 909 -20.25 -33.25 -15.83
N LEU A 910 -19.40 -32.34 -15.37
CA LEU A 910 -19.39 -31.90 -13.96
C LEU A 910 -20.71 -31.23 -13.57
N THR A 911 -21.33 -30.52 -14.51
CA THR A 911 -22.67 -29.94 -14.34
C THR A 911 -23.73 -30.97 -13.96
N ARG A 912 -23.64 -32.18 -14.52
CA ARG A 912 -24.53 -33.30 -14.18
C ARG A 912 -24.17 -33.92 -12.84
N LYS A 913 -22.87 -34.12 -12.56
CA LYS A 913 -22.40 -34.65 -11.26
C LYS A 913 -22.82 -33.76 -10.09
N TRP A 914 -22.81 -32.44 -10.29
CA TRP A 914 -23.19 -31.44 -9.28
C TRP A 914 -24.61 -30.87 -9.46
N GLU A 915 -25.46 -31.51 -10.25
CA GLU A 915 -26.82 -31.03 -10.54
C GLU A 915 -27.66 -30.87 -9.27
N ASN A 916 -27.57 -31.85 -8.37
CA ASN A 916 -28.31 -31.84 -7.10
C ASN A 916 -27.50 -31.21 -5.97
N ARG A 917 -26.25 -31.64 -5.80
CA ARG A 917 -25.34 -31.18 -4.73
C ARG A 917 -23.91 -31.22 -5.25
N ALA A 918 -23.17 -30.13 -5.05
CA ALA A 918 -21.75 -30.13 -5.32
C ALA A 918 -21.02 -30.95 -4.25
N VAL A 919 -20.32 -31.99 -4.68
CA VAL A 919 -19.64 -32.97 -3.81
C VAL A 919 -18.19 -33.18 -4.25
N THR A 920 -17.35 -33.45 -3.26
CA THR A 920 -15.91 -33.74 -3.38
C THR A 920 -15.51 -34.72 -2.30
N TYR A 921 -14.40 -35.43 -2.50
CA TYR A 921 -13.65 -36.06 -1.43
C TYR A 921 -12.62 -35.08 -0.87
N LEU A 922 -12.68 -34.86 0.46
CA LEU A 922 -11.80 -33.98 1.23
C LEU A 922 -11.58 -32.60 0.58
N SER A 923 -12.63 -32.09 -0.06
CA SER A 923 -12.66 -30.74 -0.62
C SER A 923 -11.76 -30.48 -1.84
N HIS A 924 -11.09 -31.51 -2.38
CA HIS A 924 -10.16 -31.34 -3.51
C HIS A 924 -10.39 -32.31 -4.70
N SER A 925 -10.84 -33.55 -4.48
CA SER A 925 -10.99 -34.56 -5.54
C SER A 925 -12.46 -34.87 -5.84
N VAL A 926 -12.75 -35.28 -7.07
CA VAL A 926 -14.13 -35.60 -7.51
C VAL A 926 -14.15 -36.99 -8.15
N ALA A 927 -15.04 -37.86 -7.68
CA ALA A 927 -15.20 -39.19 -8.25
C ALA A 927 -15.66 -39.11 -9.73
N GLY A 928 -15.02 -39.90 -10.59
CA GLY A 928 -15.27 -39.89 -12.04
C GLY A 928 -14.52 -38.79 -12.82
N PHE A 929 -13.66 -38.01 -12.17
CA PHE A 929 -12.81 -36.99 -12.81
C PHE A 929 -11.33 -37.29 -12.50
N PRO A 930 -10.69 -38.19 -13.25
CA PRO A 930 -9.32 -38.60 -12.95
C PRO A 930 -8.33 -37.45 -13.12
N ASN A 931 -7.29 -37.46 -12.27
CA ASN A 931 -6.24 -36.45 -12.24
C ASN A 931 -6.75 -34.99 -12.15
N LEU A 932 -8.01 -34.79 -11.75
CA LEU A 932 -8.57 -33.48 -11.46
C LEU A 932 -8.45 -33.21 -9.97
N PHE A 933 -7.84 -32.08 -9.64
CA PHE A 933 -7.84 -31.53 -8.29
C PHE A 933 -8.43 -30.12 -8.29
N THR A 934 -9.06 -29.74 -7.20
CA THR A 934 -9.68 -28.42 -7.04
C THR A 934 -9.09 -27.75 -5.81
N MET A 935 -8.65 -26.49 -5.98
CA MET A 935 -8.31 -25.59 -4.88
C MET A 935 -9.57 -24.82 -4.54
N LEU A 936 -9.93 -24.78 -3.25
CA LEU A 936 -11.19 -24.20 -2.79
C LEU A 936 -12.42 -24.84 -3.47
N GLY A 937 -12.51 -26.18 -3.52
CA GLY A 937 -13.71 -26.89 -3.99
C GLY A 937 -14.92 -26.78 -3.05
N PRO A 938 -16.00 -27.56 -3.29
CA PRO A 938 -17.03 -27.84 -2.29
C PRO A 938 -16.41 -28.27 -0.95
N ASN A 939 -16.99 -27.80 0.14
CA ASN A 939 -16.54 -28.01 1.52
C ASN A 939 -15.11 -27.51 1.81
N ALA A 940 -14.60 -26.55 1.02
CA ALA A 940 -13.22 -26.07 1.12
C ALA A 940 -13.03 -24.69 1.79
N ALA A 941 -14.09 -24.10 2.33
CA ALA A 941 -13.98 -22.87 3.14
C ALA A 941 -14.01 -23.20 4.63
N ILE A 942 -13.59 -22.24 5.46
CA ILE A 942 -13.56 -22.43 6.91
C ILE A 942 -14.60 -21.56 7.62
N GLY A 943 -15.15 -22.08 8.71
CA GLY A 943 -16.05 -21.33 9.59
C GLY A 943 -15.31 -20.46 10.62
N SER A 944 -14.07 -20.80 10.95
CA SER A 944 -13.19 -20.16 11.94
C SER A 944 -11.73 -20.52 11.65
N GLY A 945 -10.77 -19.69 12.05
CA GLY A 945 -9.33 -19.90 11.83
C GLY A 945 -8.81 -19.32 10.50
N SER A 946 -7.70 -19.85 10.01
CA SER A 946 -7.04 -19.36 8.78
C SER A 946 -7.41 -20.16 7.53
N LEU A 947 -7.94 -19.46 6.51
CA LEU A 947 -8.27 -20.05 5.21
C LEU A 947 -7.01 -20.28 4.37
N THR A 948 -6.01 -19.40 4.51
CA THR A 948 -4.75 -19.49 3.75
C THR A 948 -4.02 -20.77 4.09
N THR A 949 -4.01 -21.19 5.36
CA THR A 949 -3.43 -22.48 5.77
C THR A 949 -4.13 -23.69 5.14
N MET A 950 -5.46 -23.65 4.99
CA MET A 950 -6.19 -24.70 4.27
C MET A 950 -5.78 -24.74 2.79
N ILE A 951 -5.66 -23.59 2.13
CA ILE A 951 -5.19 -23.49 0.74
C ILE A 951 -3.80 -24.10 0.58
N GLU A 952 -2.86 -23.73 1.47
CA GLU A 952 -1.49 -24.26 1.47
C GLU A 952 -1.49 -25.78 1.66
N THR A 953 -2.29 -26.30 2.59
CA THR A 953 -2.32 -27.73 2.90
C THR A 953 -2.94 -28.56 1.77
N VAL A 954 -4.01 -28.06 1.12
CA VAL A 954 -4.55 -28.69 -0.09
C VAL A 954 -3.51 -28.68 -1.21
N GLY A 955 -2.77 -27.57 -1.37
CA GLY A 955 -1.66 -27.48 -2.30
C GLY A 955 -0.61 -28.57 -2.05
N ASP A 956 -0.16 -28.73 -0.80
CA ASP A 956 0.79 -29.78 -0.40
C ASP A 956 0.25 -31.19 -0.68
N TYR A 957 -1.03 -31.44 -0.43
CA TYR A 957 -1.69 -32.70 -0.75
C TYR A 957 -1.60 -32.99 -2.27
N ILE A 958 -1.96 -32.02 -3.10
CA ILE A 958 -1.94 -32.15 -4.56
C ILE A 958 -0.51 -32.42 -5.05
N ILE A 959 0.50 -31.74 -4.49
CA ILE A 959 1.90 -32.00 -4.83
C ILE A 959 2.33 -33.43 -4.45
N LYS A 960 1.89 -33.95 -3.29
CA LYS A 960 2.14 -35.36 -2.92
C LYS A 960 1.47 -36.32 -3.92
N ALA A 961 0.25 -36.03 -4.36
CA ALA A 961 -0.45 -36.83 -5.36
C ALA A 961 0.28 -36.80 -6.72
N ILE A 962 0.71 -35.64 -7.20
CA ILE A 962 1.49 -35.50 -8.44
C ILE A 962 2.81 -36.27 -8.35
N ARG A 963 3.54 -36.16 -7.23
CA ARG A 963 4.77 -36.93 -7.01
C ARG A 963 4.51 -38.43 -7.02
N LYS A 964 3.40 -38.89 -6.44
CA LYS A 964 3.00 -40.31 -6.49
C LYS A 964 2.69 -40.73 -7.93
N ILE A 965 1.94 -39.92 -8.69
CA ILE A 965 1.61 -40.18 -10.10
C ILE A 965 2.89 -40.37 -10.92
N GLN A 966 3.81 -39.42 -10.81
CA GLN A 966 5.11 -39.45 -11.50
C GLN A 966 5.99 -40.61 -11.04
N LYS A 967 6.09 -40.81 -9.73
CA LYS A 967 6.97 -41.83 -9.15
C LYS A 967 6.49 -43.23 -9.43
N GLU A 968 5.19 -43.51 -9.45
CA GLU A 968 4.69 -44.90 -9.57
C GLU A 968 4.23 -45.26 -10.99
N ASN A 969 4.54 -44.42 -11.98
CA ASN A 969 4.15 -44.62 -13.38
C ASN A 969 2.61 -44.77 -13.54
N ILE A 970 1.86 -43.97 -12.78
CA ILE A 970 0.40 -43.94 -12.81
C ILE A 970 -0.02 -42.98 -13.93
N ALA A 971 -0.93 -43.43 -14.79
CA ALA A 971 -1.52 -42.59 -15.83
C ALA A 971 -2.84 -41.95 -15.37
N SER A 972 -3.64 -42.67 -14.58
CA SER A 972 -4.93 -42.19 -14.05
C SER A 972 -5.01 -42.45 -12.55
N MET A 973 -5.33 -41.43 -11.78
CA MET A 973 -5.63 -41.47 -10.35
C MET A 973 -7.00 -40.85 -10.13
N VAL A 974 -7.96 -41.62 -9.62
CA VAL A 974 -9.33 -41.17 -9.36
C VAL A 974 -9.77 -41.61 -7.98
N VAL A 975 -10.48 -40.76 -7.25
CA VAL A 975 -11.03 -41.14 -5.94
C VAL A 975 -12.19 -42.11 -6.13
N LYS A 976 -12.28 -43.11 -5.25
CA LYS A 976 -13.40 -44.05 -5.23
C LYS A 976 -14.71 -43.33 -4.87
N GLU A 977 -15.79 -43.64 -5.57
CA GLU A 977 -17.10 -43.02 -5.34
C GLU A 977 -17.63 -43.27 -3.92
N GLU A 978 -17.36 -44.45 -3.34
CA GLU A 978 -17.70 -44.76 -1.94
C GLU A 978 -17.02 -43.81 -0.94
N ARG A 979 -15.79 -43.34 -1.19
CA ARG A 979 -15.07 -42.45 -0.27
C ARG A 979 -15.56 -41.01 -0.35
N GLU A 980 -15.96 -40.58 -1.54
CA GLU A 980 -16.70 -39.32 -1.71
C GLU A 980 -18.02 -39.36 -0.92
N ARG A 981 -18.77 -40.47 -1.00
CA ARG A 981 -20.02 -40.64 -0.23
C ARG A 981 -19.77 -40.68 1.28
N ASP A 982 -18.80 -41.46 1.75
CA ASP A 982 -18.44 -41.54 3.18
C ASP A 982 -18.10 -40.14 3.75
N PHE A 983 -17.37 -39.31 2.99
CA PHE A 983 -17.06 -37.95 3.40
C PHE A 983 -18.31 -37.06 3.47
N ILE A 984 -19.24 -37.18 2.52
CA ILE A 984 -20.50 -36.41 2.56
C ILE A 984 -21.38 -36.83 3.74
N GLU A 985 -21.45 -38.12 4.08
CA GLU A 985 -22.13 -38.60 5.28
C GLU A 985 -21.52 -38.00 6.55
N TYR A 986 -20.18 -37.93 6.62
CA TYR A 986 -19.47 -37.25 7.72
C TYR A 986 -19.80 -35.74 7.76
N VAL A 987 -19.79 -35.06 6.62
CA VAL A 987 -20.14 -33.63 6.49
C VAL A 987 -21.52 -33.35 7.08
N ASP A 988 -22.52 -34.14 6.69
CA ASP A 988 -23.90 -33.94 7.12
C ASP A 988 -24.08 -34.20 8.61
N ALA A 989 -23.51 -35.30 9.11
CA ALA A 989 -23.53 -35.63 10.53
C ALA A 989 -22.83 -34.57 11.40
N TYR A 990 -21.69 -34.05 10.95
CA TYR A 990 -20.96 -33.00 11.68
C TYR A 990 -21.78 -31.71 11.78
N PHE A 991 -22.33 -31.22 10.66
CA PHE A 991 -22.96 -29.90 10.64
C PHE A 991 -24.27 -29.84 11.43
N GLU A 992 -24.97 -30.96 11.62
CA GLU A 992 -26.21 -31.04 12.43
C GLU A 992 -26.03 -30.46 13.85
N GLY A 993 -24.85 -30.67 14.46
CA GLY A 993 -24.51 -30.16 15.79
C GLY A 993 -24.05 -28.69 15.84
N THR A 994 -24.07 -27.97 14.72
CA THR A 994 -23.43 -26.64 14.61
C THR A 994 -24.43 -25.52 14.28
N VAL A 995 -24.01 -24.28 14.54
CA VAL A 995 -24.78 -23.08 14.13
C VAL A 995 -24.95 -22.98 12.61
N PHE A 996 -24.10 -23.66 11.83
CA PHE A 996 -24.19 -23.65 10.37
C PHE A 996 -25.42 -24.41 9.86
N ALA A 997 -26.03 -25.30 10.64
CA ALA A 997 -27.26 -25.98 10.26
C ALA A 997 -28.54 -25.15 10.49
N ASP A 998 -28.49 -24.03 11.22
CA ASP A 998 -29.67 -23.19 11.49
C ASP A 998 -30.37 -22.72 10.20
N GLU A 999 -31.66 -22.43 10.26
CA GLU A 999 -32.44 -21.98 9.10
C GLU A 999 -32.04 -20.56 8.65
N CYS A 1000 -31.07 -20.48 7.73
CA CYS A 1000 -30.65 -19.23 7.11
C CYS A 1000 -30.27 -19.44 5.64
N ARG A 1001 -30.53 -18.42 4.80
CA ARG A 1001 -30.02 -18.38 3.43
C ARG A 1001 -28.54 -17.97 3.45
N SER A 1002 -27.61 -18.87 3.15
CA SER A 1002 -26.17 -18.59 3.11
C SER A 1002 -25.57 -19.18 1.83
N TRP A 1003 -24.48 -18.59 1.34
CA TRP A 1003 -23.69 -19.19 0.26
C TRP A 1003 -23.02 -20.49 0.69
N TYR A 1004 -22.88 -20.72 2.01
CA TYR A 1004 -22.44 -21.99 2.58
C TYR A 1004 -23.34 -23.17 2.22
N LYS A 1005 -24.59 -22.90 1.84
CA LYS A 1005 -25.64 -23.90 1.73
C LYS A 1005 -26.10 -24.09 0.29
N ASN A 1006 -26.48 -25.31 -0.02
CA ASN A 1006 -27.15 -25.64 -1.26
C ASN A 1006 -28.52 -24.96 -1.33
N LYS A 1007 -28.87 -24.41 -2.50
CA LYS A 1007 -30.13 -23.72 -2.72
C LYS A 1007 -31.25 -24.74 -2.80
N GLY A 1008 -32.16 -24.72 -1.82
CA GLY A 1008 -33.37 -25.55 -1.80
C GLY A 1008 -33.33 -26.64 -0.74
N THR A 1009 -32.21 -27.35 -0.60
CA THR A 1009 -32.07 -28.44 0.39
C THR A 1009 -31.52 -27.96 1.73
N GLY A 1010 -30.73 -26.87 1.75
CA GLY A 1010 -30.15 -26.33 2.99
C GLY A 1010 -28.89 -27.06 3.48
N GLU A 1011 -28.44 -28.09 2.77
CA GLU A 1011 -27.22 -28.85 3.06
C GLU A 1011 -25.98 -27.93 3.01
N VAL A 1012 -25.02 -28.14 3.90
CA VAL A 1012 -23.79 -27.33 3.94
C VAL A 1012 -22.77 -27.87 2.94
N VAL A 1013 -22.51 -27.07 1.90
CA VAL A 1013 -21.63 -27.41 0.77
C VAL A 1013 -20.41 -26.49 0.65
N GLY A 1014 -20.37 -25.40 1.41
CA GLY A 1014 -19.28 -24.43 1.34
C GLY A 1014 -18.16 -24.68 2.34
N LEU A 1015 -18.49 -25.20 3.53
CA LEU A 1015 -17.59 -25.24 4.68
C LEU A 1015 -16.98 -26.63 4.91
N TRP A 1016 -15.74 -26.65 5.38
CA TRP A 1016 -15.06 -27.81 5.92
C TRP A 1016 -15.77 -28.29 7.20
N PRO A 1017 -16.04 -29.59 7.34
CA PRO A 1017 -16.70 -30.16 8.52
C PRO A 1017 -15.74 -30.30 9.71
N GLY A 1018 -15.22 -29.18 10.22
CA GLY A 1018 -14.30 -29.14 11.35
C GLY A 1018 -13.58 -27.81 11.51
N SER A 1019 -12.58 -27.78 12.38
CA SER A 1019 -11.68 -26.62 12.54
C SER A 1019 -10.61 -26.57 11.45
N THR A 1020 -9.93 -25.43 11.31
CA THR A 1020 -8.72 -25.33 10.45
C THR A 1020 -7.67 -26.34 10.86
N LEU A 1021 -7.42 -26.52 12.17
CA LEU A 1021 -6.44 -27.48 12.67
C LEU A 1021 -6.81 -28.93 12.32
N HIS A 1022 -8.10 -29.28 12.41
CA HIS A 1022 -8.61 -30.58 11.96
C HIS A 1022 -8.36 -30.79 10.47
N CYS A 1023 -8.61 -29.77 9.65
CA CYS A 1023 -8.36 -29.82 8.21
C CYS A 1023 -6.88 -30.08 7.90
N VAL A 1024 -5.99 -29.33 8.56
CA VAL A 1024 -4.53 -29.42 8.34
C VAL A 1024 -4.03 -30.81 8.67
N GLU A 1025 -4.45 -31.38 9.79
CA GLU A 1025 -4.04 -32.73 10.18
C GLU A 1025 -4.62 -33.81 9.24
N THR A 1026 -5.91 -33.69 8.89
CA THR A 1026 -6.58 -34.62 7.96
C THR A 1026 -5.85 -34.72 6.62
N MET A 1027 -5.37 -33.59 6.08
CA MET A 1027 -4.69 -33.53 4.79
C MET A 1027 -3.18 -33.84 4.86
N ARG A 1028 -2.61 -33.96 6.06
CA ARG A 1028 -1.16 -34.16 6.26
C ARG A 1028 -0.66 -35.45 5.62
N SER A 1029 -1.42 -36.54 5.76
CA SER A 1029 -1.03 -37.87 5.30
C SER A 1029 -2.11 -38.43 4.36
N PRO A 1030 -1.95 -38.27 3.04
CA PRO A 1030 -2.92 -38.77 2.08
C PRO A 1030 -3.17 -40.29 2.23
N ARG A 1031 -4.45 -40.68 2.23
CA ARG A 1031 -4.87 -42.08 2.22
C ARG A 1031 -4.91 -42.59 0.78
N TRP A 1032 -3.81 -43.21 0.34
CA TRP A 1032 -3.68 -43.67 -1.04
C TRP A 1032 -4.63 -44.82 -1.40
N GLU A 1033 -5.07 -45.59 -0.40
CA GLU A 1033 -6.07 -46.65 -0.55
C GLU A 1033 -7.47 -46.16 -0.96
N ASP A 1034 -7.74 -44.86 -0.81
CA ASP A 1034 -9.02 -44.24 -1.16
C ASP A 1034 -9.13 -43.95 -2.67
N PHE A 1035 -8.04 -44.17 -3.42
CA PHE A 1035 -7.95 -43.95 -4.86
C PHE A 1035 -7.86 -45.25 -5.66
N GLU A 1036 -8.29 -45.18 -6.91
CA GLU A 1036 -8.06 -46.18 -7.95
C GLU A 1036 -7.05 -45.67 -8.95
N TYR A 1037 -6.23 -46.60 -9.47
CA TYR A 1037 -5.11 -46.29 -10.34
C TYR A 1037 -5.18 -47.09 -11.64
N ILE A 1038 -4.82 -46.44 -12.75
CA ILE A 1038 -4.46 -47.07 -14.01
C ILE A 1038 -3.00 -46.72 -14.29
N TYR A 1039 -2.17 -47.73 -14.55
CA TYR A 1039 -0.74 -47.52 -14.85
C TYR A 1039 -0.50 -47.29 -16.34
N VAL A 1040 0.59 -46.60 -16.70
CA VAL A 1040 0.90 -46.27 -18.11
C VAL A 1040 0.94 -47.52 -18.99
N ASP A 1041 1.61 -48.59 -18.56
CA ASP A 1041 1.72 -49.82 -19.36
C ASP A 1041 0.38 -50.57 -19.53
N GLU A 1042 -0.63 -50.26 -18.70
CA GLU A 1042 -2.00 -50.79 -18.85
C GLU A 1042 -2.79 -50.06 -19.96
N LEU A 1043 -2.38 -48.85 -20.32
CA LEU A 1043 -2.94 -48.09 -21.46
C LEU A 1043 -2.37 -48.57 -22.81
N GLU A 1044 -1.15 -49.09 -22.84
CA GLU A 1044 -0.46 -49.52 -24.06
C GLU A 1044 -0.86 -50.94 -24.56
N GLY A 1045 -1.84 -51.59 -23.92
CA GLY A 1045 -2.36 -52.91 -24.33
C GLY A 1045 -3.30 -52.86 -25.55
N THR A 1046 -3.19 -53.82 -26.47
CA THR A 1046 -4.10 -53.95 -27.63
C THR A 1046 -5.52 -54.39 -27.23
N ASP A 1047 -6.55 -53.99 -28.00
CA ASP A 1047 -7.98 -54.23 -27.73
C ASP A 1047 -8.36 -55.72 -27.48
N GLU A 1048 -7.62 -56.70 -28.01
CA GLU A 1048 -7.87 -58.12 -27.75
C GLU A 1048 -7.49 -58.57 -26.32
N SER A 1049 -6.56 -57.87 -25.66
CA SER A 1049 -6.17 -58.15 -24.27
C SER A 1049 -7.17 -57.57 -23.25
N ARG A 1050 -7.85 -56.48 -23.62
CA ARG A 1050 -8.96 -55.87 -22.85
C ARG A 1050 -10.17 -56.80 -22.72
N LEU A 1051 -10.51 -57.55 -23.78
CA LEU A 1051 -11.71 -58.40 -23.86
C LEU A 1051 -11.60 -59.73 -23.10
N LYS A 1052 -10.39 -60.17 -22.72
CA LYS A 1052 -10.16 -61.45 -22.04
C LYS A 1052 -9.92 -61.35 -20.53
N GLY A 1053 -9.92 -60.15 -19.95
CA GLY A 1053 -9.65 -59.95 -18.52
C GLY A 1053 -8.25 -60.42 -18.07
N VAL A 1054 -7.36 -60.71 -19.02
CA VAL A 1054 -5.97 -61.05 -18.75
C VAL A 1054 -5.20 -59.74 -18.85
N GLY A 1055 -5.11 -59.01 -17.74
CA GLY A 1055 -4.12 -57.94 -17.64
C GLY A 1055 -2.76 -58.53 -18.01
N LYS A 1056 -2.03 -57.91 -18.94
CA LYS A 1056 -0.58 -58.08 -18.94
C LYS A 1056 -0.17 -57.86 -17.48
N ASN A 1057 0.64 -58.75 -16.90
CA ASN A 1057 1.21 -58.52 -15.56
C ASN A 1057 2.06 -57.25 -15.63
N THR A 1058 1.42 -56.10 -15.41
CA THR A 1058 2.05 -54.79 -15.33
C THR A 1058 3.02 -54.89 -14.18
N ASN A 1059 4.31 -54.67 -14.44
CA ASN A 1059 5.25 -54.61 -13.34
C ASN A 1059 5.02 -53.29 -12.61
N ARG A 1060 4.20 -53.31 -11.56
CA ARG A 1060 3.91 -52.12 -10.71
C ARG A 1060 5.15 -51.59 -9.99
N LEU A 1061 6.29 -52.27 -10.10
CA LEU A 1061 7.60 -51.83 -9.64
C LEU A 1061 8.50 -51.30 -10.78
N ALA A 1062 7.98 -51.12 -11.99
CA ALA A 1062 8.73 -50.58 -13.13
C ALA A 1062 9.35 -49.20 -12.83
N TRP A 1063 8.75 -48.45 -11.91
CA TRP A 1063 9.28 -47.19 -11.44
C TRP A 1063 10.62 -47.27 -10.70
N LEU A 1064 11.05 -48.45 -10.24
CA LEU A 1064 12.39 -48.65 -9.69
C LEU A 1064 13.49 -48.45 -10.75
N GLY A 1065 13.13 -48.39 -12.03
CA GLY A 1065 14.05 -48.13 -13.12
C GLY A 1065 15.12 -49.21 -13.22
N ASN A 1066 16.36 -48.79 -13.48
CA ASN A 1066 17.50 -49.68 -13.66
C ASN A 1066 18.39 -49.81 -12.40
N GLY A 1067 17.93 -49.33 -11.24
CA GLY A 1067 18.67 -49.37 -9.98
C GLY A 1067 19.77 -48.31 -9.82
N TRP A 1068 19.91 -47.36 -10.76
CA TRP A 1068 20.83 -46.22 -10.65
C TRP A 1068 20.08 -44.91 -10.43
N THR A 1069 20.59 -44.05 -9.54
CA THR A 1069 20.13 -42.66 -9.42
C THR A 1069 20.90 -41.74 -10.36
N VAL A 1070 20.30 -40.61 -10.74
CA VAL A 1070 20.96 -39.58 -11.57
C VAL A 1070 22.27 -39.11 -10.93
N LYS A 1071 22.28 -38.90 -9.61
CA LYS A 1071 23.49 -38.49 -8.85
C LYS A 1071 24.62 -39.52 -8.91
N GLN A 1072 24.30 -40.83 -8.91
CA GLN A 1072 25.29 -41.88 -9.11
C GLN A 1072 25.86 -41.90 -10.52
N GLN A 1073 25.03 -41.65 -11.53
CA GLN A 1073 25.48 -41.58 -12.93
C GLN A 1073 26.33 -40.33 -13.21
N GLU A 1074 26.01 -39.22 -12.55
CA GLU A 1074 26.75 -37.95 -12.67
C GLU A 1074 27.96 -37.86 -11.73
N GLU A 1075 28.18 -38.86 -10.86
CA GLU A 1075 29.25 -38.89 -9.84
C GLU A 1075 29.25 -37.67 -8.90
N LYS A 1076 28.06 -37.17 -8.52
CA LYS A 1076 27.89 -35.98 -7.69
C LYS A 1076 27.12 -36.28 -6.42
N ASP A 1077 27.51 -35.64 -5.31
CA ASP A 1077 26.82 -35.69 -4.02
C ASP A 1077 26.46 -37.11 -3.55
N LEU A 1078 27.34 -38.10 -3.75
CA LEU A 1078 27.04 -39.51 -3.47
C LEU A 1078 26.78 -39.81 -1.97
N ALA A 1079 27.04 -38.84 -1.10
CA ALA A 1079 26.80 -38.89 0.34
C ALA A 1079 25.82 -37.80 0.82
N TRP A 1080 24.96 -37.27 -0.08
CA TRP A 1080 24.00 -36.19 0.24
C TRP A 1080 23.13 -36.48 1.47
N TYR A 1081 22.84 -37.76 1.75
CA TYR A 1081 22.04 -38.20 2.88
C TYR A 1081 22.70 -37.94 4.26
N LEU A 1082 23.96 -37.49 4.29
CA LEU A 1082 24.64 -37.04 5.50
C LEU A 1082 24.60 -35.52 5.70
N TYR A 1083 24.13 -34.75 4.71
CA TYR A 1083 24.03 -33.31 4.90
C TYR A 1083 22.97 -32.99 5.96
N PRO A 1084 23.18 -31.97 6.82
CA PRO A 1084 22.31 -31.67 7.95
C PRO A 1084 20.81 -31.59 7.62
N GLU A 1085 20.47 -31.07 6.45
CA GLU A 1085 19.10 -30.93 5.95
C GLU A 1085 18.40 -32.26 5.60
N PHE A 1086 19.14 -33.36 5.44
CA PHE A 1086 18.59 -34.70 5.16
C PHE A 1086 18.71 -35.67 6.35
N VAL A 1087 19.39 -35.26 7.43
CA VAL A 1087 19.58 -36.06 8.64
C VAL A 1087 18.59 -35.63 9.71
N ASN A 1088 17.53 -36.40 9.90
CA ASN A 1088 16.64 -36.20 11.05
C ASN A 1088 17.25 -36.84 12.30
N LYS A 1089 17.53 -36.04 13.33
CA LYS A 1089 18.12 -36.51 14.60
C LYS A 1089 17.01 -36.68 15.64
N PRO A 1090 16.69 -37.91 16.07
CA PRO A 1090 15.70 -38.10 17.13
C PRO A 1090 16.21 -37.51 18.44
N VAL A 1091 15.28 -37.04 19.26
CA VAL A 1091 15.58 -36.66 20.65
C VAL A 1091 15.85 -37.95 21.43
N ALA A 1092 16.94 -37.97 22.19
CA ALA A 1092 17.30 -39.07 23.08
C ALA A 1092 17.22 -38.60 24.54
N PRO A 1093 16.73 -39.43 25.48
CA PRO A 1093 16.36 -40.83 25.30
C PRO A 1093 14.92 -41.07 24.80
N LEU A 1094 14.08 -40.03 24.74
CA LEU A 1094 12.65 -40.14 24.46
C LEU A 1094 12.30 -39.40 23.15
N PRO A 1095 12.21 -40.10 21.99
CA PRO A 1095 11.87 -39.48 20.71
C PRO A 1095 10.50 -38.81 20.70
N GLU A 1096 9.57 -39.25 21.55
CA GLU A 1096 8.26 -38.63 21.77
C GLU A 1096 8.36 -37.25 22.42
N GLU A 1097 9.49 -36.92 23.05
CA GLU A 1097 9.73 -35.57 23.60
C GLU A 1097 10.16 -34.56 22.53
N ASN A 1098 10.25 -34.96 21.25
CA ASN A 1098 10.49 -34.03 20.16
C ASN A 1098 9.39 -32.96 20.13
N GLU A 1099 9.79 -31.70 20.25
CA GLU A 1099 8.88 -30.55 20.29
C GLU A 1099 7.97 -30.46 19.06
N GLU A 1100 8.43 -30.91 17.88
CA GLU A 1100 7.61 -30.97 16.67
C GLU A 1100 6.39 -31.90 16.85
N PHE A 1101 6.55 -33.01 17.58
CA PHE A 1101 5.47 -33.97 17.86
C PHE A 1101 4.55 -33.52 19.01
N LYS A 1102 5.03 -32.70 19.95
CA LYS A 1102 4.18 -32.15 21.02
C LYS A 1102 3.24 -31.05 20.51
N ILE A 1103 3.71 -30.21 19.59
CA ILE A 1103 2.95 -29.09 19.04
C ILE A 1103 1.86 -29.57 18.06
N ARG A 1104 2.08 -30.70 17.39
CA ARG A 1104 1.13 -31.28 16.44
C ARG A 1104 0.36 -32.44 17.07
N PRO A 1105 -0.90 -32.26 17.50
CA PRO A 1105 -1.69 -33.35 18.02
C PRO A 1105 -1.98 -34.38 16.91
N PHE A 1106 -1.89 -35.67 17.24
CA PHE A 1106 -2.44 -36.72 16.39
C PHE A 1106 -3.97 -36.64 16.46
N SER A 1107 -4.64 -36.52 15.31
CA SER A 1107 -6.05 -36.87 15.21
C SER A 1107 -6.16 -38.38 15.17
N TYR A 1108 -6.98 -38.97 16.06
CA TYR A 1108 -7.35 -40.38 15.99
C TYR A 1108 -8.33 -40.62 14.85
#